data_AF-A0A7C8D1N7-F1
#
_entry.id   AF-A0A7C8D1N7-F1
#
_cell.length_a   1.000
_cell.length_b   1.000
_cell.length_c   1.000
_cell.angle_alpha   90.00
_cell.angle_beta   90.00
_cell.angle_gamma   90.00
#
_symmetry.space_group_name_H-M   'P 1'
#
loop_
_entity.id
_entity.type
_entity.pdbx_description
1 polymer ?
#
loop_
_entity_poly.entity_id
_entity_poly.type
_entity_poly.pdbx_seq_one_letter_code
_entity_poly.pdbx_strand_id
1 'polypeptide(L)'
;MCICTVVTGGYLVYRGLYTLNLDTWYACFASWVLYAAELWGAASMLLFFMQVWDPQELPAQRPLEDVDVDVFVPSYNEDVAILRGTLQACLAMDYPHRTYLLDDGKRDDVRQLCEELGVHYITRDNNLHAKAGNLNNALDQTDGEFVAILDADHVPEPHFLSHMIGHFRDPEVGFVQSPHAFSNFDTFQGQVNFEKGRFWDEGELFYKVIQPARNATNSVIFAGSAAIFRREALKEIGYIATETITEDMHTGIRMATRGWKSKYVNERLIAGQGASDVTSFHGQRLRWAEGNLSILAYDNPLTIKGLSIIQRLTYFASIIHWAGGIPRLAIYATPAMMLLTGVAPVKEFTPLLGAITVGYIAMMLLTLRKVFRGHMRYGLIEFFNMANFWTQIRATFRALLYRKRSKFVVTNKRGGRQGTTLPYVAPQIILLAFSVFALIYGWTRHLMFDAHLDAIGMGIATILVLHNAFFAVAYLRTAMTPVSKRLAYRHRINMPVKYNFVTDDGETIEGVGVTTDLNELGLSFVSYDSLPINETGSLKVMANGDSLETDGTVCYAAHTQGEGQEAHSLYRYGISFAGIAPEAIDASSRMIQRYAVAPWYSLFERETVQSNHPWFSSRRKNGRAPFKLAVRLEGPGGDVYSTTQDISTGAMRCLSASHVDPKLFTKAEIFSPMGSILVNTRASEIRNITGPPHNIREFVLNFESYEGQARSQLQSLLELTAEPQTRHELMGLHGSRRQPLLRPLAAAALILMILSPAAVGVFKHTYDDDLLLVKTTDEAAVDTALASAEGLNRILAEALSKEQTDLRRLILLKDALEREGRFEELVRVCRLIVAQRPRDPDMGKALVAALTDARRFDESATLSAAWRSALEAQGMTSHANTFEVLAARNLRKSGDEFGTLDAFRRIVAARPEDEKVRAEYLGIMLEAGLAHEALRQFTALPQDQSTRRQIMTIHSSLGDFRQAEGVARDLLRDIPTDVKLHIELANFLCWQEDFGAAVQIYRGLYQQEPDNLTVALGLGETLSWSGSGSAALAVFGKLIDDGEDSDRLNRGFLDAFLGTHNPTQSDKHRLPWMLKRHQMVSPLPADIAGRLATALAQADFTALAIELLEETLLSHPTDRDLRLRLADAMVAVGRNNDAHLLYRTLLAEEQIGQ
;
A
#
# COMPACT_ATOMS: atom_id res chain seq x y z
N MET A 1 3.69 -3.83 -27.86
CA MET A 1 5.11 -4.05 -27.53
C MET A 1 5.97 -2.90 -28.02
N CYS A 2 6.11 -2.63 -29.33
CA CYS A 2 6.97 -1.53 -29.83
C CYS A 2 6.70 -0.16 -29.19
N ILE A 3 5.44 0.28 -29.14
CA ILE A 3 5.07 1.56 -28.50
C ILE A 3 5.50 1.57 -27.02
N CYS A 4 5.26 0.48 -26.29
CA CYS A 4 5.70 0.33 -24.91
C CYS A 4 7.21 0.45 -24.78
N THR A 5 7.98 -0.20 -25.66
CA THR A 5 9.44 -0.08 -25.69
C THR A 5 9.91 1.35 -25.91
N VAL A 6 9.30 2.09 -26.84
CA VAL A 6 9.63 3.51 -27.08
C VAL A 6 9.29 4.37 -25.86
N VAL A 7 8.12 4.18 -25.27
CA VAL A 7 7.70 4.90 -24.06
C VAL A 7 8.63 4.62 -22.87
N THR A 8 9.00 3.36 -22.65
CA THR A 8 9.96 2.96 -21.60
C THR A 8 11.35 3.55 -21.86
N GLY A 9 11.82 3.55 -23.11
CA GLY A 9 13.07 4.18 -23.49
C GLY A 9 13.06 5.69 -23.22
N GLY A 10 11.99 6.38 -23.62
CA GLY A 10 11.79 7.80 -23.32
C GLY A 10 11.77 8.09 -21.82
N TYR A 11 11.06 7.27 -21.03
CA TYR A 11 11.06 7.35 -19.57
C TYR A 11 12.46 7.23 -18.98
N LEU A 12 13.23 6.21 -19.39
CA LEU A 12 14.58 5.97 -18.86
C LEU A 12 15.59 7.05 -19.26
N VAL A 13 15.50 7.58 -20.48
CA VAL A 13 16.32 8.70 -20.95
C VAL A 13 16.00 9.95 -20.14
N TYR A 14 14.71 10.25 -19.95
CA TYR A 14 14.28 11.37 -19.12
C TYR A 14 14.78 11.22 -17.67
N ARG A 15 14.63 10.01 -17.11
CA ARG A 15 15.09 9.69 -15.76
C ARG A 15 16.59 9.93 -15.61
N GLY A 16 17.40 9.35 -16.50
CA GLY A 16 18.87 9.41 -16.43
C GLY A 16 19.45 10.80 -16.67
N LEU A 17 18.83 11.62 -17.53
CA LEU A 17 19.36 12.94 -17.87
C LEU A 17 18.91 14.05 -16.91
N TYR A 18 17.68 13.98 -16.38
CA TYR A 18 17.06 15.16 -15.74
C TYR A 18 16.67 14.94 -14.27
N THR A 19 16.59 13.70 -13.80
CA THR A 19 15.90 13.43 -12.52
C THR A 19 16.78 12.79 -11.45
N LEU A 20 18.01 12.40 -11.75
CA LEU A 20 18.91 11.82 -10.73
C LEU A 20 19.24 12.87 -9.67
N ASN A 21 19.13 12.49 -8.38
CA ASN A 21 19.55 13.33 -7.27
C ASN A 21 21.04 13.11 -6.99
N LEU A 22 21.84 14.14 -7.21
CA LEU A 22 23.30 14.11 -7.05
C LEU A 22 23.78 15.05 -5.92
N ASP A 23 22.87 15.54 -5.08
CA ASP A 23 23.17 16.59 -4.09
C ASP A 23 24.01 16.09 -2.92
N THR A 24 23.86 14.81 -2.56
CA THR A 24 24.64 14.16 -1.49
C THR A 24 25.12 12.77 -1.94
N TRP A 25 26.14 12.23 -1.26
CA TRP A 25 26.64 10.88 -1.56
C TRP A 25 25.54 9.82 -1.45
N TYR A 26 24.67 9.94 -0.44
CA TYR A 26 23.56 9.01 -0.23
C TYR A 26 22.47 9.20 -1.29
N ALA A 27 22.12 10.44 -1.64
CA ALA A 27 21.16 10.72 -2.70
C ALA A 27 21.63 10.16 -4.05
N CYS A 28 22.93 10.32 -4.35
CA CYS A 28 23.57 9.76 -5.53
C CYS A 28 23.48 8.23 -5.53
N PHE A 29 23.84 7.59 -4.41
CA PHE A 29 23.71 6.14 -4.25
C PHE A 29 22.27 5.65 -4.45
N ALA A 30 21.30 6.26 -3.76
CA ALA A 30 19.90 5.88 -3.85
C ALA A 30 19.34 6.07 -5.28
N SER A 31 19.71 7.17 -5.94
CA SER A 31 19.32 7.45 -7.33
C SER A 31 19.86 6.41 -8.30
N TRP A 32 21.14 6.06 -8.20
CA TRP A 32 21.76 5.05 -9.07
C TRP A 32 21.25 3.64 -8.80
N VAL A 33 21.02 3.27 -7.54
CA VAL A 33 20.44 1.97 -7.18
C VAL A 33 19.03 1.83 -7.75
N LEU A 34 18.18 2.84 -7.59
CA LEU A 34 16.84 2.83 -8.17
C LEU A 34 16.92 2.79 -9.70
N TYR A 35 17.74 3.65 -10.31
CA TYR A 35 17.87 3.71 -11.77
C TYR A 35 18.39 2.38 -12.37
N ALA A 36 19.33 1.72 -11.71
CA ALA A 36 19.81 0.40 -12.11
C ALA A 36 18.71 -0.67 -12.03
N ALA A 37 17.84 -0.61 -11.00
CA ALA A 37 16.69 -1.50 -10.90
C ALA A 37 15.64 -1.23 -12.01
N GLU A 38 15.44 0.04 -12.39
CA GLU A 38 14.57 0.44 -13.50
C GLU A 38 15.13 -0.03 -14.86
N LEU A 39 16.44 0.14 -15.08
CA LEU A 39 17.14 -0.37 -16.26
C LEU A 39 17.03 -1.89 -16.37
N TRP A 40 17.18 -2.61 -15.25
CA TRP A 40 16.95 -4.04 -15.21
C TRP A 40 15.50 -4.40 -15.58
N GLY A 41 14.53 -3.66 -15.04
CA GLY A 41 13.11 -3.83 -15.34
C GLY A 41 12.83 -3.68 -16.84
N ALA A 42 13.40 -2.65 -17.46
CA ALA A 42 13.27 -2.43 -18.90
C ALA A 42 13.97 -3.52 -19.73
N ALA A 43 15.19 -3.92 -19.36
CA ALA A 43 15.90 -5.02 -20.03
C ALA A 43 15.10 -6.33 -19.93
N SER A 44 14.57 -6.65 -18.74
CA SER A 44 13.73 -7.82 -18.52
C SER A 44 12.42 -7.76 -19.32
N MET A 45 11.81 -6.58 -19.43
CA MET A 45 10.62 -6.37 -20.27
C MET A 45 10.93 -6.64 -21.75
N LEU A 46 12.06 -6.13 -22.27
CA LEU A 46 12.47 -6.35 -23.66
C LEU A 46 12.72 -7.83 -23.93
N LEU A 47 13.48 -8.49 -23.05
CA LEU A 47 13.74 -9.93 -23.12
C LEU A 47 12.45 -10.76 -23.02
N PHE A 48 11.48 -10.33 -22.22
CA PHE A 48 10.16 -10.95 -22.17
C PHE A 48 9.39 -10.75 -23.48
N PHE A 49 9.32 -9.53 -24.03
CA PHE A 49 8.64 -9.26 -25.29
C PHE A 49 9.23 -10.07 -26.45
N MET A 50 10.55 -10.26 -26.48
CA MET A 50 11.19 -11.13 -27.47
C MET A 50 10.75 -12.59 -27.34
N GLN A 51 10.59 -13.10 -26.11
CA GLN A 51 10.14 -14.47 -25.86
C GLN A 51 8.68 -14.72 -26.24
N VAL A 52 7.84 -13.69 -26.36
CA VAL A 52 6.39 -13.81 -26.61
C VAL A 52 5.95 -13.12 -27.89
N TRP A 53 6.90 -12.82 -28.79
CA TRP A 53 6.67 -12.00 -29.98
C TRP A 53 5.70 -12.64 -30.96
N ASP A 54 5.90 -13.93 -31.27
CA ASP A 54 5.08 -14.69 -32.22
C ASP A 54 4.68 -16.07 -31.65
N PRO A 55 3.65 -16.14 -30.78
CA PRO A 55 3.10 -17.40 -30.30
C PRO A 55 2.55 -18.26 -31.45
N GLN A 56 3.22 -19.39 -31.72
CA GLN A 56 2.82 -20.33 -32.77
C GLN A 56 2.21 -21.60 -32.18
N GLU A 57 0.96 -21.86 -32.56
CA GLU A 57 0.30 -23.14 -32.32
C GLU A 57 0.67 -24.11 -33.45
N LEU A 58 1.15 -25.29 -33.09
CA LEU A 58 1.49 -26.30 -34.07
C LEU A 58 0.24 -27.05 -34.53
N PRO A 59 0.05 -27.27 -35.84
CA PRO A 59 -1.03 -28.10 -36.32
C PRO A 59 -0.80 -29.55 -35.91
N ALA A 60 -1.87 -30.23 -35.50
CA ALA A 60 -1.85 -31.66 -35.19
C ALA A 60 -1.25 -32.46 -36.37
N GLN A 61 -0.34 -33.38 -36.06
CA GLN A 61 0.29 -34.26 -37.04
C GLN A 61 -0.24 -35.68 -36.89
N ARG A 62 -0.33 -36.41 -38.00
CA ARG A 62 -0.59 -37.84 -37.92
C ARG A 62 0.59 -38.52 -37.21
N PRO A 63 0.34 -39.43 -36.24
CA PRO A 63 1.38 -40.21 -35.60
C PRO A 63 2.30 -40.86 -36.64
N LEU A 64 3.57 -41.05 -36.30
CA LEU A 64 4.46 -41.90 -37.09
C LEU A 64 3.97 -43.36 -36.99
N GLU A 65 4.24 -44.15 -38.02
CA GLU A 65 3.95 -45.59 -38.05
C GLU A 65 5.28 -46.32 -37.89
N ASP A 66 5.25 -47.51 -37.27
CA ASP A 66 6.39 -48.43 -37.14
C ASP A 66 7.67 -47.83 -36.51
N VAL A 67 7.54 -46.98 -35.49
CA VAL A 67 8.67 -46.46 -34.71
C VAL A 67 8.63 -46.95 -33.27
N ASP A 68 9.79 -47.31 -32.73
CA ASP A 68 9.90 -47.78 -31.35
C ASP A 68 10.02 -46.60 -30.37
N VAL A 69 9.20 -46.62 -29.32
CA VAL A 69 9.19 -45.61 -28.27
C VAL A 69 9.43 -46.24 -26.91
N ASP A 70 10.44 -45.74 -26.20
CA ASP A 70 10.68 -46.07 -24.79
C ASP A 70 10.15 -44.96 -23.88
N VAL A 71 9.34 -45.31 -22.90
CA VAL A 71 8.78 -44.39 -21.92
C VAL A 71 9.51 -44.56 -20.60
N PHE A 72 10.22 -43.51 -20.17
CA PHE A 72 11.00 -43.50 -18.95
C PHE A 72 10.29 -42.73 -17.84
N VAL A 73 10.12 -43.40 -16.70
CA VAL A 73 9.58 -42.84 -15.47
C VAL A 73 10.64 -42.92 -14.37
N PRO A 74 11.46 -41.87 -14.15
CA PRO A 74 12.46 -41.87 -13.11
C PRO A 74 11.81 -41.62 -11.74
N SER A 75 12.24 -42.39 -10.74
CA SER A 75 11.76 -42.30 -9.37
C SER A 75 12.91 -42.43 -8.37
N TYR A 76 12.73 -41.83 -7.19
CA TYR A 76 13.67 -41.89 -6.08
C TYR A 76 12.99 -42.27 -4.76
N ASN A 77 11.96 -41.53 -4.35
CA ASN A 77 11.25 -41.76 -3.08
C ASN A 77 9.73 -41.58 -3.19
N GLU A 78 9.19 -41.54 -4.41
CA GLU A 78 7.76 -41.44 -4.64
C GLU A 78 7.04 -42.71 -4.17
N ASP A 79 5.89 -42.53 -3.55
CA ASP A 79 5.09 -43.63 -2.99
C ASP A 79 4.56 -44.58 -4.07
N VAL A 80 4.48 -45.87 -3.74
CA VAL A 80 4.00 -46.94 -4.63
C VAL A 80 2.64 -46.62 -5.25
N ALA A 81 1.71 -46.01 -4.52
CA ALA A 81 0.40 -45.66 -5.05
C ALA A 81 0.45 -44.53 -6.10
N ILE A 82 1.39 -43.57 -5.96
CA ILE A 82 1.62 -42.54 -6.99
C ILE A 82 2.20 -43.22 -8.23
N LEU A 83 3.23 -44.05 -8.04
CA LEU A 83 3.87 -44.77 -9.14
C LEU A 83 2.87 -45.66 -9.88
N ARG A 84 2.01 -46.37 -9.16
CA ARG A 84 0.95 -47.22 -9.73
C ARG A 84 0.03 -46.41 -10.65
N GLY A 85 -0.48 -45.27 -10.18
CA GLY A 85 -1.33 -44.40 -10.99
C GLY A 85 -0.65 -43.90 -12.27
N THR A 86 0.61 -43.49 -12.19
CA THR A 86 1.38 -43.01 -13.34
C THR A 86 1.72 -44.14 -14.32
N LEU A 87 2.20 -45.29 -13.83
CA LEU A 87 2.58 -46.43 -14.65
C LEU A 87 1.38 -47.02 -15.39
N GLN A 88 0.22 -47.12 -14.75
CA GLN A 88 -1.01 -47.55 -15.41
C GLN A 88 -1.45 -46.61 -16.53
N ALA A 89 -1.34 -45.31 -16.30
CA ALA A 89 -1.63 -44.34 -17.34
C ALA A 89 -0.61 -44.41 -18.49
N CYS A 90 0.67 -44.71 -18.22
CA CYS A 90 1.65 -44.97 -19.26
C CYS A 90 1.24 -46.18 -20.11
N LEU A 91 0.95 -47.32 -19.47
CA LEU A 91 0.50 -48.54 -20.15
C LEU A 91 -0.80 -48.37 -20.95
N ALA A 92 -1.66 -47.44 -20.53
CA ALA A 92 -2.92 -47.12 -21.19
C ALA A 92 -2.79 -46.13 -22.38
N MET A 93 -1.58 -45.69 -22.72
CA MET A 93 -1.38 -44.83 -23.89
C MET A 93 -1.71 -45.56 -25.19
N ASP A 94 -2.33 -44.84 -26.13
CA ASP A 94 -2.92 -45.36 -27.37
C ASP A 94 -1.92 -45.58 -28.51
N TYR A 95 -0.63 -45.70 -28.19
CA TYR A 95 0.47 -45.85 -29.14
C TYR A 95 1.40 -46.97 -28.70
N PRO A 96 1.91 -47.86 -29.59
CA PRO A 96 2.84 -48.92 -29.21
C PRO A 96 4.12 -48.37 -28.55
N HIS A 97 4.46 -48.86 -27.37
CA HIS A 97 5.64 -48.41 -26.62
C HIS A 97 6.08 -49.43 -25.56
N ARG A 98 7.28 -49.24 -25.01
CA ARG A 98 7.80 -49.98 -23.85
C ARG A 98 7.92 -49.04 -22.66
N THR A 99 7.34 -49.39 -21.51
CA THR A 99 7.41 -48.57 -20.30
C THR A 99 8.49 -49.08 -19.35
N TYR A 100 9.34 -48.17 -18.89
CA TYR A 100 10.44 -48.42 -17.95
C TYR A 100 10.32 -47.51 -16.72
N LEU A 101 10.32 -48.11 -15.54
CA LEU A 101 10.52 -47.39 -14.30
C LEU A 101 12.01 -47.39 -13.94
N LEU A 102 12.58 -46.20 -13.71
CA LEU A 102 13.99 -46.01 -13.39
C LEU A 102 14.13 -45.66 -11.91
N ASP A 103 14.48 -46.62 -11.06
CA ASP A 103 14.46 -46.45 -9.60
C ASP A 103 15.86 -46.24 -9.01
N ASP A 104 16.16 -44.98 -8.64
CA ASP A 104 17.38 -44.61 -7.89
C ASP A 104 17.26 -44.92 -6.38
N GLY A 105 16.06 -45.28 -5.90
CA GLY A 105 15.77 -45.64 -4.51
C GLY A 105 16.12 -47.09 -4.16
N LYS A 106 16.23 -47.98 -5.16
CA LYS A 106 16.50 -49.41 -5.00
C LYS A 106 15.49 -50.12 -4.09
N ARG A 107 14.20 -49.92 -4.37
CA ARG A 107 13.11 -50.31 -3.48
C ARG A 107 12.42 -51.59 -3.97
N ASP A 108 12.33 -52.58 -3.09
CA ASP A 108 11.78 -53.90 -3.42
C ASP A 108 10.26 -53.86 -3.70
N ASP A 109 9.51 -53.04 -2.97
CA ASP A 109 8.07 -52.82 -3.18
C ASP A 109 7.79 -52.21 -4.57
N VAL A 110 8.66 -51.33 -5.04
CA VAL A 110 8.59 -50.73 -6.37
C VAL A 110 8.95 -51.73 -7.48
N ARG A 111 9.93 -52.62 -7.24
CA ARG A 111 10.22 -53.72 -8.17
C ARG A 111 9.03 -54.67 -8.29
N GLN A 112 8.43 -55.05 -7.17
CA GLN A 112 7.24 -55.89 -7.13
C GLN A 112 6.07 -55.24 -7.89
N LEU A 113 5.86 -53.92 -7.75
CA LEU A 113 4.86 -53.19 -8.52
C LEU A 113 5.12 -53.28 -10.03
N CYS A 114 6.38 -53.18 -10.47
CA CYS A 114 6.73 -53.28 -11.88
C CYS A 114 6.46 -54.68 -12.43
N GLU A 115 6.79 -55.73 -11.67
CA GLU A 115 6.48 -57.12 -12.02
C GLU A 115 4.97 -57.35 -12.14
N GLU A 116 4.19 -56.80 -11.20
CA GLU A 116 2.72 -56.89 -11.19
C GLU A 116 2.09 -56.22 -12.43
N LEU A 117 2.56 -55.02 -12.79
CA LEU A 117 2.01 -54.24 -13.90
C LEU A 117 2.59 -54.62 -15.27
N GLY A 118 3.63 -55.45 -15.33
CA GLY A 118 4.34 -55.75 -16.57
C GLY A 118 5.20 -54.59 -17.10
N VAL A 119 5.73 -53.76 -16.19
CA VAL A 119 6.63 -52.64 -16.49
C VAL A 119 8.09 -53.08 -16.33
N HIS A 120 8.99 -52.60 -17.19
CA HIS A 120 10.42 -52.89 -17.04
C HIS A 120 11.03 -52.08 -15.89
N TYR A 121 11.74 -52.76 -14.98
CA TYR A 121 12.43 -52.12 -13.87
C TYR A 121 13.93 -51.96 -14.16
N ILE A 122 14.44 -50.73 -14.10
CA ILE A 122 15.87 -50.42 -14.22
C ILE A 122 16.34 -49.72 -12.94
N THR A 123 17.49 -50.15 -12.43
CA THR A 123 18.20 -49.49 -11.34
C THR A 123 19.71 -49.47 -11.63
N ARG A 124 20.50 -48.85 -10.76
CA ARG A 124 21.96 -48.71 -10.91
C ARG A 124 22.68 -48.70 -9.58
N ASP A 125 23.97 -49.03 -9.59
CA ASP A 125 24.75 -49.18 -8.36
C ASP A 125 25.05 -47.86 -7.65
N ASN A 126 25.20 -46.76 -8.40
CA ASN A 126 25.52 -45.43 -7.86
C ASN A 126 24.43 -44.40 -8.22
N ASN A 127 24.23 -43.41 -7.33
CA ASN A 127 23.24 -42.34 -7.53
C ASN A 127 23.91 -41.05 -8.02
N LEU A 128 24.96 -41.16 -8.85
CA LEU A 128 25.68 -39.99 -9.38
C LEU A 128 24.78 -39.20 -10.33
N HIS A 129 24.84 -37.88 -10.26
CA HIS A 129 24.08 -36.95 -11.10
C HIS A 129 22.54 -37.09 -11.01
N ALA A 130 22.02 -37.69 -9.92
CA ALA A 130 20.58 -37.80 -9.64
C ALA A 130 19.78 -38.26 -10.89
N LYS A 131 18.67 -37.59 -11.20
CA LYS A 131 17.78 -37.90 -12.32
C LYS A 131 18.49 -37.96 -13.68
N ALA A 132 19.39 -37.02 -13.98
CA ALA A 132 20.14 -37.01 -15.24
C ALA A 132 20.97 -38.29 -15.42
N GLY A 133 21.67 -38.71 -14.36
CA GLY A 133 22.44 -39.94 -14.38
C GLY A 133 21.57 -41.20 -14.48
N ASN A 134 20.38 -41.17 -13.87
CA ASN A 134 19.43 -42.29 -13.94
C ASN A 134 18.89 -42.47 -15.37
N LEU A 135 18.52 -41.35 -16.02
CA LEU A 135 18.11 -41.34 -17.43
C LEU A 135 19.24 -41.81 -18.35
N ASN A 136 20.47 -41.33 -18.17
CA ASN A 136 21.61 -41.74 -19.00
C ASN A 136 21.92 -43.24 -18.84
N ASN A 137 21.84 -43.79 -17.62
CA ASN A 137 22.00 -45.22 -17.39
C ASN A 137 20.93 -46.05 -18.13
N ALA A 138 19.69 -45.58 -18.17
CA ALA A 138 18.62 -46.25 -18.93
C ALA A 138 18.80 -46.12 -20.45
N LEU A 139 19.29 -44.98 -20.93
CA LEU A 139 19.61 -44.75 -22.35
C LEU A 139 20.68 -45.72 -22.87
N ASP A 140 21.59 -46.18 -22.02
CA ASP A 140 22.60 -47.18 -22.38
C ASP A 140 22.08 -48.63 -22.38
N GLN A 141 20.94 -48.90 -21.74
CA GLN A 141 20.36 -50.24 -21.59
C GLN A 141 19.15 -50.50 -22.50
N THR A 142 18.74 -49.52 -23.29
CA THR A 142 17.52 -49.54 -24.11
C THR A 142 17.81 -49.05 -25.53
N ASP A 143 16.94 -49.37 -26.48
CA ASP A 143 17.21 -49.21 -27.91
C ASP A 143 16.10 -48.54 -28.72
N GLY A 144 15.02 -48.03 -28.10
CA GLY A 144 13.92 -47.39 -28.83
C GLY A 144 14.36 -46.13 -29.57
N GLU A 145 13.89 -45.92 -30.81
CA GLU A 145 14.28 -44.76 -31.62
C GLU A 145 13.93 -43.42 -30.93
N PHE A 146 12.79 -43.39 -30.25
CA PHE A 146 12.32 -42.25 -29.48
C PHE A 146 12.23 -42.57 -27.99
N VAL A 147 12.44 -41.55 -27.16
CA VAL A 147 12.41 -41.66 -25.70
C VAL A 147 11.47 -40.61 -25.14
N ALA A 148 10.38 -41.04 -24.52
CA ALA A 148 9.49 -40.19 -23.73
C ALA A 148 9.98 -40.14 -22.28
N ILE A 149 10.05 -38.95 -21.69
CA ILE A 149 10.44 -38.75 -20.29
C ILE A 149 9.25 -38.18 -19.52
N LEU A 150 8.77 -38.93 -18.53
CA LEU A 150 7.66 -38.56 -17.65
C LEU A 150 8.12 -38.63 -16.19
N ASP A 151 7.76 -37.64 -15.37
CA ASP A 151 8.10 -37.70 -13.94
C ASP A 151 7.19 -38.70 -13.24
N ALA A 152 7.65 -39.27 -12.13
CA ALA A 152 6.90 -40.25 -11.33
C ALA A 152 5.48 -39.78 -10.93
N ASP A 153 5.25 -38.47 -10.79
CA ASP A 153 3.95 -37.88 -10.47
C ASP A 153 3.18 -37.33 -11.68
N HIS A 154 3.73 -37.42 -12.90
CA HIS A 154 3.10 -36.91 -14.13
C HIS A 154 2.30 -38.01 -14.84
N VAL A 155 1.01 -38.07 -14.55
CA VAL A 155 0.08 -39.04 -15.15
C VAL A 155 -0.22 -38.61 -16.60
N PRO A 156 0.17 -39.38 -17.63
CA PRO A 156 -0.10 -39.01 -19.02
C PRO A 156 -1.57 -39.25 -19.41
N GLU A 157 -2.02 -38.47 -20.38
CA GLU A 157 -3.25 -38.73 -21.11
C GLU A 157 -3.06 -39.90 -22.10
N PRO A 158 -4.11 -40.68 -22.42
CA PRO A 158 -3.96 -41.82 -23.34
C PRO A 158 -3.37 -41.44 -24.71
N HIS A 159 -3.62 -40.23 -25.20
CA HIS A 159 -3.14 -39.74 -26.50
C HIS A 159 -1.81 -38.96 -26.41
N PHE A 160 -1.09 -39.04 -25.29
CA PHE A 160 0.19 -38.31 -25.10
C PHE A 160 1.19 -38.60 -26.22
N LEU A 161 1.45 -39.88 -26.51
CA LEU A 161 2.40 -40.27 -27.56
C LEU A 161 1.87 -39.97 -28.96
N SER A 162 0.62 -40.37 -29.26
CA SER A 162 0.05 -40.22 -30.60
C SER A 162 -0.02 -38.76 -31.06
N HIS A 163 -0.31 -37.81 -30.15
CA HIS A 163 -0.36 -36.38 -30.49
C HIS A 163 1.03 -35.73 -30.64
N MET A 164 2.08 -36.29 -30.04
CA MET A 164 3.42 -35.69 -30.06
C MET A 164 4.35 -36.31 -31.10
N ILE A 165 4.28 -37.63 -31.30
CA ILE A 165 5.26 -38.38 -32.10
C ILE A 165 5.24 -37.97 -33.58
N GLY A 166 4.09 -37.55 -34.12
CA GLY A 166 3.95 -37.11 -35.51
C GLY A 166 4.84 -35.92 -35.90
N HIS A 167 5.27 -35.11 -34.93
CA HIS A 167 6.14 -33.96 -35.19
C HIS A 167 7.59 -34.33 -35.54
N PHE A 168 8.03 -35.57 -35.26
CA PHE A 168 9.35 -36.08 -35.65
C PHE A 168 9.46 -36.46 -37.12
N ARG A 169 8.38 -36.28 -37.90
CA ARG A 169 8.41 -36.38 -39.35
C ARG A 169 9.40 -35.41 -39.99
N ASP A 170 9.67 -34.26 -39.34
CA ASP A 170 10.83 -33.44 -39.65
C ASP A 170 12.07 -34.11 -39.01
N PRO A 171 13.02 -34.62 -39.81
CA PRO A 171 14.18 -35.33 -39.30
C PRO A 171 15.09 -34.45 -38.44
N GLU A 172 15.00 -33.12 -38.57
CA GLU A 172 15.80 -32.18 -37.77
C GLU A 172 15.19 -31.94 -36.38
N VAL A 173 14.00 -32.48 -36.06
CA VAL A 173 13.41 -32.36 -34.71
C VAL A 173 14.09 -33.30 -33.74
N GLY A 174 14.77 -32.71 -32.76
CA GLY A 174 15.43 -33.43 -31.67
C GLY A 174 14.50 -33.73 -30.51
N PHE A 175 13.57 -32.82 -30.18
CA PHE A 175 12.57 -33.09 -29.14
C PHE A 175 11.26 -32.30 -29.32
N VAL A 176 10.19 -32.84 -28.72
CA VAL A 176 8.85 -32.26 -28.67
C VAL A 176 8.42 -32.19 -27.19
N GLN A 177 7.96 -31.03 -26.73
CA GLN A 177 7.57 -30.77 -25.35
C GLN A 177 6.07 -30.44 -25.27
N SER A 178 5.38 -30.93 -24.23
CA SER A 178 4.01 -30.51 -23.88
C SER A 178 3.99 -29.70 -22.57
N PRO A 179 2.92 -28.91 -22.31
CA PRO A 179 2.68 -28.26 -21.02
C PRO A 179 2.78 -29.20 -19.82
N HIS A 180 3.20 -28.66 -18.67
CA HIS A 180 2.91 -29.27 -17.39
C HIS A 180 1.61 -28.70 -16.86
N ALA A 181 0.67 -29.57 -16.52
CA ALA A 181 -0.55 -29.24 -15.82
C ALA A 181 -0.60 -30.02 -14.51
N PHE A 182 -1.39 -29.56 -13.55
CA PHE A 182 -1.44 -30.13 -12.20
C PHE A 182 -2.83 -30.66 -11.87
N SER A 183 -2.90 -31.82 -11.25
CA SER A 183 -4.16 -32.45 -10.83
C SER A 183 -4.66 -31.92 -9.47
N ASN A 184 -3.75 -31.40 -8.63
CA ASN A 184 -4.05 -30.77 -7.35
C ASN A 184 -4.23 -29.24 -7.52
N PHE A 185 -5.48 -28.82 -7.76
CA PHE A 185 -5.80 -27.43 -8.12
C PHE A 185 -5.66 -26.40 -6.97
N ASP A 186 -5.95 -26.79 -5.72
CA ASP A 186 -5.92 -25.87 -4.56
C ASP A 186 -4.60 -26.02 -3.77
N THR A 187 -3.55 -25.36 -4.25
CA THR A 187 -2.18 -25.48 -3.72
C THR A 187 -1.58 -24.10 -3.41
N PHE A 188 -0.31 -24.05 -2.99
CA PHE A 188 0.36 -22.76 -2.82
C PHE A 188 0.64 -22.09 -4.18
N GLN A 189 0.96 -22.89 -5.20
CA GLN A 189 1.28 -22.41 -6.55
C GLN A 189 0.05 -22.15 -7.44
N GLY A 190 -1.08 -22.82 -7.15
CA GLY A 190 -2.31 -22.73 -7.93
C GLY A 190 -3.53 -22.42 -7.05
N GLN A 191 -4.38 -21.51 -7.51
CA GLN A 191 -5.61 -21.13 -6.83
C GLN A 191 -6.84 -21.47 -7.66
N VAL A 192 -7.82 -22.11 -7.03
CA VAL A 192 -9.04 -22.55 -7.71
C VAL A 192 -10.29 -22.03 -7.01
N ASN A 193 -11.26 -21.62 -7.82
CA ASN A 193 -12.63 -21.33 -7.41
C ASN A 193 -13.57 -22.18 -8.27
N PHE A 194 -13.92 -23.35 -7.74
CA PHE A 194 -14.80 -24.31 -8.41
C PHE A 194 -16.21 -23.75 -8.69
N GLU A 195 -16.76 -22.89 -7.82
CA GLU A 195 -18.07 -22.25 -8.02
C GLU A 195 -18.11 -21.33 -9.23
N LYS A 196 -17.02 -20.60 -9.46
CA LYS A 196 -16.88 -19.67 -10.59
C LYS A 196 -16.23 -20.31 -11.81
N GLY A 197 -15.83 -21.58 -11.74
CA GLY A 197 -15.09 -22.26 -12.80
C GLY A 197 -13.77 -21.58 -13.14
N ARG A 198 -13.08 -21.01 -12.15
CA ARG A 198 -11.82 -20.28 -12.36
C ARG A 198 -10.68 -21.01 -11.70
N PHE A 199 -9.64 -21.27 -12.48
CA PHE A 199 -8.37 -21.79 -12.01
C PHE A 199 -7.26 -20.89 -12.55
N TRP A 200 -6.21 -20.77 -11.77
CA TRP A 200 -5.00 -20.10 -12.19
C TRP A 200 -3.81 -20.76 -11.49
N ASP A 201 -2.73 -20.96 -12.24
CA ASP A 201 -1.46 -21.51 -11.76
C ASP A 201 -0.28 -20.63 -12.21
N GLU A 202 0.76 -20.56 -11.38
CA GLU A 202 1.96 -19.75 -11.65
C GLU A 202 2.66 -20.09 -12.97
N GLY A 203 2.61 -21.36 -13.39
CA GLY A 203 3.20 -21.85 -14.62
C GLY A 203 2.41 -21.52 -15.90
N GLU A 204 1.17 -21.02 -15.80
CA GLU A 204 0.33 -20.79 -16.99
C GLU A 204 0.97 -19.83 -18.00
N LEU A 205 1.60 -18.75 -17.52
CA LEU A 205 2.27 -17.79 -18.41
C LEU A 205 3.40 -18.45 -19.20
N PHE A 206 4.16 -19.34 -18.54
CA PHE A 206 5.27 -20.04 -19.16
C PHE A 206 4.77 -21.04 -20.21
N TYR A 207 3.82 -21.90 -19.86
CA TYR A 207 3.37 -22.98 -20.74
C TYR A 207 2.40 -22.52 -21.83
N LYS A 208 1.49 -21.57 -21.55
CA LYS A 208 0.45 -21.18 -22.52
C LYS A 208 0.82 -19.97 -23.39
N VAL A 209 1.87 -19.22 -23.04
CA VAL A 209 2.28 -18.01 -23.78
C VAL A 209 3.75 -18.04 -24.20
N ILE A 210 4.68 -18.28 -23.27
CA ILE A 210 6.12 -18.23 -23.58
C ILE A 210 6.57 -19.41 -24.44
N GLN A 211 6.26 -20.66 -24.05
CA GLN A 211 6.69 -21.84 -24.79
C GLN A 211 6.11 -21.94 -26.22
N PRO A 212 4.84 -21.62 -26.49
CA PRO A 212 4.31 -21.57 -27.85
C PRO A 212 5.02 -20.55 -28.75
N ALA A 213 5.44 -19.40 -28.21
CA ALA A 213 6.19 -18.40 -28.97
C ALA A 213 7.62 -18.84 -29.32
N ARG A 214 8.16 -19.80 -28.57
CA ARG A 214 9.48 -20.37 -28.82
C ARG A 214 9.51 -21.36 -29.96
N ASN A 215 8.36 -21.81 -30.46
CA ASN A 215 8.27 -22.55 -31.72
C ASN A 215 8.83 -21.71 -32.88
N ALA A 216 8.53 -20.40 -32.91
CA ALA A 216 8.98 -19.49 -33.96
C ALA A 216 10.50 -19.27 -33.94
N THR A 217 11.13 -19.33 -32.77
CA THR A 217 12.55 -19.03 -32.58
C THR A 217 13.42 -20.28 -32.45
N ASN A 218 12.84 -21.48 -32.60
CA ASN A 218 13.50 -22.76 -32.35
C ASN A 218 14.28 -22.77 -31.02
N SER A 219 13.61 -22.38 -29.94
CA SER A 219 14.24 -22.28 -28.61
C SER A 219 13.30 -22.74 -27.51
N VAL A 220 12.52 -23.79 -27.77
CA VAL A 220 11.63 -24.39 -26.76
C VAL A 220 12.51 -24.91 -25.63
N ILE A 221 12.05 -24.75 -24.39
CA ILE A 221 12.74 -25.29 -23.22
C ILE A 221 12.24 -26.70 -22.96
N PHE A 222 13.15 -27.66 -22.82
CA PHE A 222 12.85 -28.91 -22.15
C PHE A 222 12.67 -28.64 -20.65
N ALA A 223 11.48 -28.93 -20.14
CA ALA A 223 11.09 -28.65 -18.76
C ALA A 223 11.26 -29.86 -17.81
N GLY A 224 12.09 -30.83 -18.20
CA GLY A 224 12.45 -31.99 -17.39
C GLY A 224 11.49 -33.17 -17.49
N SER A 225 10.30 -32.98 -18.04
CA SER A 225 9.27 -34.02 -18.16
C SER A 225 8.27 -33.68 -19.26
N ALA A 226 7.41 -34.61 -19.64
CA ALA A 226 6.37 -34.44 -20.66
C ALA A 226 6.96 -34.07 -22.02
N ALA A 227 8.05 -34.75 -22.39
CA ALA A 227 8.75 -34.54 -23.63
C ALA A 227 9.14 -35.88 -24.26
N ILE A 228 9.13 -35.91 -25.58
CA ILE A 228 9.67 -37.01 -26.40
C ILE A 228 10.95 -36.50 -27.04
N PHE A 229 11.96 -37.36 -27.12
CA PHE A 229 13.25 -37.09 -27.74
C PHE A 229 13.55 -38.09 -28.85
N ARG A 230 14.20 -37.64 -29.91
CA ARG A 230 14.93 -38.51 -30.83
C ARG A 230 16.21 -38.97 -30.13
N ARG A 231 16.41 -40.29 -30.00
CA ARG A 231 17.56 -40.85 -29.27
C ARG A 231 18.89 -40.43 -29.90
N GLU A 232 18.98 -40.43 -31.23
CA GLU A 232 20.18 -39.99 -31.95
C GLU A 232 20.59 -38.56 -31.57
N ALA A 233 19.62 -37.64 -31.50
CA ALA A 233 19.85 -36.25 -31.12
C ALA A 233 20.39 -36.12 -29.68
N LEU A 234 19.88 -36.94 -28.75
CA LEU A 234 20.43 -37.02 -27.40
C LEU A 234 21.86 -37.57 -27.41
N LYS A 235 22.12 -38.65 -28.16
CA LYS A 235 23.44 -39.27 -28.23
C LYS A 235 24.52 -38.31 -28.74
N GLU A 236 24.21 -37.49 -29.74
CA GLU A 236 25.16 -36.52 -30.31
C GLU A 236 25.67 -35.47 -29.31
N ILE A 237 24.86 -35.14 -28.31
CA ILE A 237 25.20 -34.15 -27.27
C ILE A 237 25.75 -34.80 -25.99
N GLY A 238 25.92 -36.13 -25.97
CA GLY A 238 26.34 -36.88 -24.78
C GLY A 238 25.21 -37.19 -23.80
N TYR A 239 23.99 -37.36 -24.31
CA TYR A 239 22.74 -37.57 -23.58
C TYR A 239 22.31 -36.40 -22.69
N ILE A 240 21.67 -36.66 -21.55
CA ILE A 240 21.17 -35.65 -20.63
C ILE A 240 22.35 -34.99 -19.91
N ALA A 241 22.38 -33.65 -19.87
CA ALA A 241 23.42 -32.87 -19.21
C ALA A 241 23.52 -33.17 -17.71
N THR A 242 24.72 -33.13 -17.12
CA THR A 242 24.94 -33.60 -15.73
C THR A 242 25.65 -32.58 -14.83
N GLU A 243 26.06 -31.45 -15.40
CA GLU A 243 26.89 -30.42 -14.75
C GLU A 243 26.08 -29.46 -13.88
N THR A 244 24.77 -29.36 -14.11
CA THR A 244 23.85 -28.48 -13.36
C THR A 244 22.69 -29.29 -12.78
N ILE A 245 22.04 -28.74 -11.74
CA ILE A 245 20.85 -29.34 -11.10
C ILE A 245 19.59 -29.22 -11.99
N THR A 246 19.64 -28.36 -12.99
CA THR A 246 18.59 -28.20 -14.01
C THR A 246 19.12 -28.77 -15.31
N GLU A 247 19.27 -30.10 -15.31
CA GLU A 247 19.74 -30.87 -16.47
C GLU A 247 18.87 -30.63 -17.71
N ASP A 248 17.62 -30.28 -17.48
CA ASP A 248 16.55 -30.15 -18.45
C ASP A 248 16.82 -29.03 -19.46
N MET A 249 16.79 -27.77 -19.03
CA MET A 249 17.05 -26.63 -19.90
C MET A 249 18.47 -26.69 -20.47
N HIS A 250 19.42 -27.21 -19.69
CA HIS A 250 20.82 -27.35 -20.11
C HIS A 250 20.95 -28.33 -21.29
N THR A 251 20.25 -29.47 -21.25
CA THR A 251 20.17 -30.43 -22.37
C THR A 251 19.56 -29.77 -23.60
N GLY A 252 18.45 -29.05 -23.46
CA GLY A 252 17.81 -28.34 -24.58
C GLY A 252 18.73 -27.33 -25.26
N ILE A 253 19.54 -26.58 -24.48
CA ILE A 253 20.54 -25.65 -25.03
C ILE A 253 21.60 -26.39 -25.84
N ARG A 254 22.11 -27.54 -25.35
CA ARG A 254 23.11 -28.35 -26.07
C ARG A 254 22.55 -28.94 -27.36
N MET A 255 21.29 -29.35 -27.38
CA MET A 255 20.64 -29.78 -28.63
C MET A 255 20.58 -28.64 -29.65
N ALA A 256 20.17 -27.45 -29.21
CA ALA A 256 20.11 -26.27 -30.07
C ALA A 256 21.48 -25.86 -30.61
N THR A 257 22.59 -26.03 -29.85
CA THR A 257 23.94 -25.71 -30.34
C THR A 257 24.43 -26.65 -31.44
N ARG A 258 23.83 -27.84 -31.54
CA ARG A 258 24.05 -28.81 -32.63
C ARG A 258 23.06 -28.66 -33.80
N GLY A 259 22.19 -27.65 -33.77
CA GLY A 259 21.25 -27.37 -34.84
C GLY A 259 19.94 -28.15 -34.78
N TRP A 260 19.75 -29.02 -33.78
CA TRP A 260 18.49 -29.73 -33.59
C TRP A 260 17.34 -28.77 -33.34
N LYS A 261 16.18 -29.07 -33.95
CA LYS A 261 14.93 -28.35 -33.74
C LYS A 261 14.20 -28.85 -32.51
N SER A 262 13.50 -27.93 -31.87
CA SER A 262 12.65 -28.15 -30.72
C SER A 262 11.22 -27.69 -31.05
N LYS A 263 10.23 -28.46 -30.59
CA LYS A 263 8.81 -28.18 -30.84
C LYS A 263 8.01 -28.22 -29.55
N TYR A 264 6.98 -27.37 -29.47
CA TYR A 264 6.08 -27.28 -28.33
C TYR A 264 4.63 -27.48 -28.79
N VAL A 265 3.99 -28.53 -28.27
CA VAL A 265 2.57 -28.83 -28.49
C VAL A 265 1.79 -28.25 -27.33
N ASN A 266 1.00 -27.20 -27.57
CA ASN A 266 0.28 -26.45 -26.52
C ASN A 266 -1.00 -27.16 -26.05
N GLU A 267 -0.91 -28.45 -25.73
CA GLU A 267 -2.02 -29.31 -25.32
C GLU A 267 -1.74 -29.93 -23.95
N ARG A 268 -2.76 -30.02 -23.09
CA ARG A 268 -2.61 -30.69 -21.80
C ARG A 268 -2.58 -32.21 -22.01
N LEU A 269 -1.38 -32.77 -22.05
CA LEU A 269 -1.18 -34.21 -22.26
C LEU A 269 -0.71 -34.96 -21.00
N ILE A 270 -0.48 -34.26 -19.89
CA ILE A 270 -0.15 -34.85 -18.59
C ILE A 270 -0.87 -34.10 -17.46
N ALA A 271 -0.99 -34.74 -16.29
CA ALA A 271 -1.39 -34.08 -15.05
C ALA A 271 -0.48 -34.51 -13.88
N GLY A 272 0.34 -33.58 -13.41
CA GLY A 272 1.30 -33.72 -12.32
C GLY A 272 0.77 -33.34 -10.93
N GLN A 273 1.68 -33.23 -9.95
CA GLN A 273 1.40 -32.64 -8.64
C GLN A 273 2.21 -31.37 -8.39
N GLY A 274 1.52 -30.27 -8.16
CA GLY A 274 2.08 -28.97 -7.78
C GLY A 274 2.49 -28.91 -6.31
N ALA A 275 3.32 -27.93 -5.97
CA ALA A 275 3.77 -27.66 -4.60
C ALA A 275 2.60 -27.30 -3.68
N SER A 276 2.30 -28.19 -2.74
CA SER A 276 1.15 -28.09 -1.85
C SER A 276 1.29 -27.02 -0.76
N ASP A 277 2.52 -26.65 -0.40
CA ASP A 277 2.83 -25.72 0.69
C ASP A 277 4.04 -24.81 0.39
N VAL A 278 4.22 -23.80 1.25
CA VAL A 278 5.28 -22.78 1.09
C VAL A 278 6.69 -23.36 1.13
N THR A 279 6.93 -24.44 1.89
CA THR A 279 8.24 -25.09 2.03
C THR A 279 8.60 -25.82 0.74
N SER A 280 7.69 -26.65 0.24
CA SER A 280 7.87 -27.38 -1.02
C SER A 280 8.01 -26.41 -2.19
N PHE A 281 7.21 -25.34 -2.23
CA PHE A 281 7.29 -24.29 -3.24
C PHE A 281 8.67 -23.63 -3.29
N HIS A 282 9.15 -23.08 -2.17
CA HIS A 282 10.46 -22.41 -2.15
C HIS A 282 11.63 -23.37 -2.33
N GLY A 283 11.49 -24.62 -1.87
CA GLY A 283 12.47 -25.67 -2.13
C GLY A 283 12.65 -25.94 -3.63
N GLN A 284 11.55 -26.04 -4.38
CA GLN A 284 11.58 -26.19 -5.84
C GLN A 284 12.15 -24.95 -6.52
N ARG A 285 11.65 -23.75 -6.19
CA ARG A 285 12.09 -22.50 -6.84
C ARG A 285 13.56 -22.18 -6.58
N LEU A 286 14.08 -22.49 -5.40
CA LEU A 286 15.50 -22.34 -5.11
C LEU A 286 16.35 -23.25 -5.99
N ARG A 287 15.94 -24.51 -6.18
CA ARG A 287 16.65 -25.47 -7.07
C ARG A 287 16.61 -25.01 -8.52
N TRP A 288 15.45 -24.59 -9.01
CA TRP A 288 15.30 -24.11 -10.38
C TRP A 288 16.14 -22.85 -10.61
N ALA A 289 16.03 -21.86 -9.74
CA ALA A 289 16.79 -20.62 -9.85
C ALA A 289 18.31 -20.86 -9.82
N GLU A 290 18.78 -21.68 -8.87
CA GLU A 290 20.20 -21.99 -8.72
C GLU A 290 20.74 -22.76 -9.93
N GLY A 291 20.03 -23.78 -10.40
CA GLY A 291 20.45 -24.56 -11.57
C GLY A 291 20.47 -23.72 -12.85
N ASN A 292 19.41 -22.96 -13.12
CA ASN A 292 19.30 -22.13 -14.32
C ASN A 292 20.45 -21.10 -14.38
N LEU A 293 20.72 -20.39 -13.27
CA LEU A 293 21.82 -19.43 -13.20
C LEU A 293 23.19 -20.10 -13.35
N SER A 294 23.35 -21.33 -12.86
CA SER A 294 24.59 -22.11 -12.99
C SER A 294 24.88 -22.53 -14.44
N ILE A 295 23.92 -22.50 -15.36
CA ILE A 295 24.20 -22.78 -16.78
C ILE A 295 25.15 -21.75 -17.39
N LEU A 296 25.04 -20.47 -17.00
CA LEU A 296 25.97 -19.40 -17.46
C LEU A 296 27.44 -19.73 -17.17
N ALA A 297 27.66 -20.62 -16.21
CA ALA A 297 28.96 -21.02 -15.74
C ALA A 297 29.56 -22.20 -16.53
N TYR A 298 28.75 -23.00 -17.22
CA TYR A 298 29.20 -24.15 -18.00
C TYR A 298 29.00 -23.89 -19.50
N ASP A 299 27.75 -23.65 -19.90
CA ASP A 299 27.35 -23.42 -21.29
C ASP A 299 26.56 -22.11 -21.42
N ASN A 300 27.29 -20.98 -21.32
CA ASN A 300 26.69 -19.66 -21.41
C ASN A 300 26.05 -19.43 -22.80
N PRO A 301 24.71 -19.27 -22.90
CA PRO A 301 24.04 -19.10 -24.20
C PRO A 301 24.50 -17.86 -24.95
N LEU A 302 25.01 -16.82 -24.27
CA LEU A 302 25.50 -15.62 -24.93
C LEU A 302 26.80 -15.86 -25.70
N THR A 303 27.66 -16.78 -25.26
CA THR A 303 29.01 -16.97 -25.82
C THR A 303 29.23 -18.34 -26.47
N ILE A 304 28.44 -19.36 -26.15
CA ILE A 304 28.56 -20.70 -26.74
C ILE A 304 28.31 -20.67 -28.25
N LYS A 305 29.06 -21.44 -29.05
CA LYS A 305 28.87 -21.49 -30.51
C LYS A 305 27.62 -22.31 -30.88
N GLY A 306 27.11 -22.13 -32.11
CA GLY A 306 26.00 -22.90 -32.65
C GLY A 306 24.60 -22.30 -32.45
N LEU A 307 24.44 -21.30 -31.55
CA LEU A 307 23.16 -20.60 -31.37
C LEU A 307 23.05 -19.34 -32.24
N SER A 308 21.88 -19.14 -32.85
CA SER A 308 21.48 -17.88 -33.49
C SER A 308 21.26 -16.77 -32.45
N ILE A 309 21.35 -15.50 -32.86
CA ILE A 309 21.21 -14.36 -31.94
C ILE A 309 19.88 -14.41 -31.16
N ILE A 310 18.78 -14.77 -31.83
CA ILE A 310 17.48 -14.85 -31.17
C ILE A 310 17.46 -15.97 -30.11
N GLN A 311 18.01 -17.15 -30.41
CA GLN A 311 18.14 -18.25 -29.44
C GLN A 311 19.01 -17.85 -28.24
N ARG A 312 20.13 -17.14 -28.46
CA ARG A 312 20.99 -16.64 -27.38
C ARG A 312 20.19 -15.78 -26.41
N LEU A 313 19.42 -14.83 -26.95
CA LEU A 313 18.65 -13.88 -26.15
C LEU A 313 17.46 -14.55 -25.46
N THR A 314 16.76 -15.48 -26.11
CA THR A 314 15.62 -16.17 -25.49
C THR A 314 16.06 -17.12 -24.37
N TYR A 315 17.16 -17.88 -24.54
CA TYR A 315 17.70 -18.70 -23.45
C TYR A 315 18.26 -17.84 -22.32
N PHE A 316 19.03 -16.79 -22.65
CA PHE A 316 19.54 -15.86 -21.66
C PHE A 316 18.41 -15.20 -20.85
N ALA A 317 17.30 -14.83 -21.51
CA ALA A 317 16.13 -14.25 -20.86
C ALA A 317 15.53 -15.16 -19.77
N SER A 318 15.42 -16.47 -20.04
CA SER A 318 14.92 -17.43 -19.05
C SER A 318 15.90 -17.63 -17.89
N ILE A 319 17.21 -17.62 -18.16
CA ILE A 319 18.22 -17.74 -17.12
C ILE A 319 18.24 -16.50 -16.22
N ILE A 320 18.35 -15.31 -16.82
CA ILE A 320 18.56 -14.06 -16.08
C ILE A 320 17.32 -13.64 -15.28
N HIS A 321 16.13 -14.10 -15.67
CA HIS A 321 14.89 -13.92 -14.90
C HIS A 321 15.04 -14.36 -13.44
N TRP A 322 15.78 -15.43 -13.17
CA TRP A 322 16.01 -15.95 -11.82
C TRP A 322 16.90 -15.06 -10.94
N ALA A 323 17.55 -14.04 -11.50
CA ALA A 323 18.28 -13.01 -10.76
C ALA A 323 17.42 -11.76 -10.45
N GLY A 324 16.13 -11.77 -10.81
CA GLY A 324 15.21 -10.64 -10.63
C GLY A 324 14.96 -10.21 -9.18
N GLY A 325 15.33 -11.03 -8.19
CA GLY A 325 15.13 -10.71 -6.79
C GLY A 325 15.95 -9.51 -6.29
N ILE A 326 17.17 -9.32 -6.81
CA ILE A 326 18.06 -8.20 -6.42
C ILE A 326 17.45 -6.83 -6.74
N PRO A 327 17.06 -6.54 -7.99
CA PRO A 327 16.43 -5.26 -8.33
C PRO A 327 15.05 -5.09 -7.66
N ARG A 328 14.32 -6.18 -7.38
CA ARG A 328 13.08 -6.11 -6.61
C ARG A 328 13.31 -5.64 -5.17
N LEU A 329 14.37 -6.12 -4.51
CA LEU A 329 14.74 -5.63 -3.18
C LEU A 329 15.05 -4.13 -3.20
N ALA A 330 15.77 -3.64 -4.22
CA ALA A 330 16.03 -2.21 -4.39
C ALA A 330 14.72 -1.41 -4.50
N ILE A 331 13.78 -1.87 -5.34
CA ILE A 331 12.45 -1.24 -5.50
C ILE A 331 11.67 -1.26 -4.17
N TYR A 332 11.71 -2.36 -3.42
CA TYR A 332 10.99 -2.47 -2.14
C TYR A 332 11.61 -1.62 -1.02
N ALA A 333 12.93 -1.51 -0.97
CA ALA A 333 13.65 -0.77 0.05
C ALA A 333 13.63 0.75 -0.19
N THR A 334 13.66 1.19 -1.46
CA THR A 334 13.76 2.62 -1.83
C THR A 334 12.72 3.52 -1.14
N PRO A 335 11.41 3.24 -1.16
CA PRO A 335 10.44 4.15 -0.55
C PRO A 335 10.51 4.15 0.99
N ALA A 336 10.86 3.03 1.62
CA ALA A 336 11.10 2.99 3.07
C ALA A 336 12.36 3.80 3.45
N MET A 337 13.43 3.66 2.67
CA MET A 337 14.66 4.43 2.85
C MET A 337 14.45 5.93 2.62
N MET A 338 13.58 6.30 1.68
CA MET A 338 13.18 7.69 1.44
C MET A 338 12.46 8.29 2.66
N LEU A 339 11.54 7.55 3.30
CA LEU A 339 10.87 7.99 4.53
C LEU A 339 11.82 8.10 5.72
N LEU A 340 12.79 7.19 5.84
CA LEU A 340 13.77 7.22 6.93
C LEU A 340 14.76 8.38 6.80
N THR A 341 15.27 8.60 5.58
CA THR A 341 16.31 9.60 5.35
C THR A 341 15.75 10.99 5.07
N GLY A 342 14.52 11.07 4.56
CA GLY A 342 13.95 12.31 4.00
C GLY A 342 14.55 12.67 2.63
N VAL A 343 15.41 11.81 2.06
CA VAL A 343 16.12 12.07 0.81
C VAL A 343 15.50 11.25 -0.31
N ALA A 344 15.00 11.93 -1.33
CA ALA A 344 14.42 11.28 -2.50
C ALA A 344 15.51 10.81 -3.49
N PRO A 345 15.34 9.65 -4.14
CA PRO A 345 16.20 9.18 -5.23
C PRO A 345 15.94 9.93 -6.56
N VAL A 346 15.20 11.03 -6.50
CA VAL A 346 14.92 11.94 -7.59
C VAL A 346 15.22 13.36 -7.12
N LYS A 347 15.72 14.20 -8.03
CA LYS A 347 16.10 15.58 -7.70
C LYS A 347 14.90 16.41 -7.22
N GLU A 348 13.78 16.28 -7.92
CA GLU A 348 12.54 17.00 -7.59
C GLU A 348 11.32 16.23 -8.13
N PHE A 349 10.22 16.21 -7.38
CA PHE A 349 8.95 15.62 -7.81
C PHE A 349 8.11 16.62 -8.59
N THR A 350 8.38 16.75 -9.89
CA THR A 350 7.62 17.64 -10.77
C THR A 350 6.34 16.97 -11.33
N PRO A 351 5.28 17.73 -11.66
CA PRO A 351 4.10 17.18 -12.34
C PRO A 351 4.44 16.48 -13.67
N LEU A 352 5.47 16.96 -14.38
CA LEU A 352 5.97 16.34 -15.60
C LEU A 352 6.55 14.93 -15.33
N LEU A 353 7.38 14.79 -14.29
CA LEU A 353 7.87 13.47 -13.86
C LEU A 353 6.70 12.54 -13.52
N GLY A 354 5.69 13.04 -12.79
CA GLY A 354 4.47 12.30 -12.46
C GLY A 354 3.73 11.82 -13.72
N ALA A 355 3.48 12.72 -14.68
CA ALA A 355 2.78 12.40 -15.92
C ALA A 355 3.53 11.38 -16.78
N ILE A 356 4.85 11.53 -16.96
CA ILE A 356 5.67 10.56 -17.73
C ILE A 356 5.67 9.20 -17.03
N THR A 357 5.84 9.17 -15.70
CA THR A 357 5.87 7.92 -14.92
C THR A 357 4.54 7.18 -14.99
N VAL A 358 3.41 7.89 -14.78
CA VAL A 358 2.07 7.31 -14.90
C VAL A 358 1.79 6.84 -16.32
N GLY A 359 2.18 7.61 -17.34
CA GLY A 359 2.06 7.22 -18.75
C GLY A 359 2.85 5.95 -19.08
N TYR A 360 4.09 5.84 -18.59
CA TYR A 360 4.91 4.64 -18.72
C TYR A 360 4.27 3.43 -18.04
N ILE A 361 3.86 3.56 -16.77
CA ILE A 361 3.23 2.47 -16.01
C ILE A 361 1.93 2.02 -16.69
N ALA A 362 1.08 2.96 -17.10
CA ALA A 362 -0.17 2.65 -17.79
C ALA A 362 0.08 1.90 -19.11
N MET A 363 1.01 2.38 -19.94
CA MET A 363 1.38 1.73 -21.19
C MET A 363 1.93 0.31 -20.96
N MET A 364 2.76 0.14 -19.92
CA MET A 364 3.29 -1.17 -19.52
C MET A 364 2.17 -2.10 -19.08
N LEU A 365 1.29 -1.69 -18.18
CA LEU A 365 0.18 -2.51 -17.67
C LEU A 365 -0.81 -2.90 -18.79
N LEU A 366 -1.13 -1.97 -19.70
CA LEU A 366 -1.98 -2.25 -20.86
C LEU A 366 -1.32 -3.26 -21.81
N THR A 367 -0.01 -3.12 -22.05
CA THR A 367 0.74 -4.04 -22.88
C THR A 367 0.80 -5.42 -22.24
N LEU A 368 1.14 -5.53 -20.95
CA LEU A 368 1.16 -6.80 -20.22
C LEU A 368 -0.20 -7.50 -20.25
N ARG A 369 -1.31 -6.76 -20.03
CA ARG A 369 -2.66 -7.31 -20.12
C ARG A 369 -2.94 -7.97 -21.47
N LYS A 370 -2.49 -7.34 -22.57
CA LYS A 370 -2.66 -7.87 -23.93
C LYS A 370 -1.74 -9.07 -24.19
N VAL A 371 -0.50 -9.00 -23.74
CA VAL A 371 0.52 -10.05 -23.95
C VAL A 371 0.22 -11.32 -23.14
N PHE A 372 -0.35 -11.20 -21.94
CA PHE A 372 -0.70 -12.36 -21.13
C PHE A 372 -1.90 -13.16 -21.67
N ARG A 373 -2.66 -12.62 -22.64
CA ARG A 373 -3.77 -13.34 -23.30
C ARG A 373 -4.76 -13.98 -22.31
N GLY A 374 -4.99 -13.35 -21.16
CA GLY A 374 -5.90 -13.86 -20.11
C GLY A 374 -5.29 -14.86 -19.11
N HIS A 375 -4.09 -15.37 -19.33
CA HIS A 375 -3.44 -16.43 -18.53
C HIS A 375 -2.69 -15.89 -17.30
N MET A 376 -2.56 -14.57 -17.16
CA MET A 376 -1.88 -13.94 -16.03
C MET A 376 -2.42 -12.54 -15.76
N ARG A 377 -2.36 -12.11 -14.49
CA ARG A 377 -2.79 -10.77 -14.04
C ARG A 377 -1.68 -10.10 -13.24
N TYR A 378 -1.63 -8.76 -13.32
CA TYR A 378 -0.61 -7.97 -12.62
C TYR A 378 -0.54 -8.27 -11.11
N GLY A 379 -1.67 -8.31 -10.42
CA GLY A 379 -1.69 -8.59 -8.97
C GLY A 379 -1.12 -9.96 -8.60
N LEU A 380 -1.28 -10.97 -9.46
CA LEU A 380 -0.71 -12.31 -9.24
C LEU A 380 0.80 -12.30 -9.50
N ILE A 381 1.25 -11.59 -10.54
CA ILE A 381 2.69 -11.40 -10.80
C ILE A 381 3.37 -10.73 -9.61
N GLU A 382 2.82 -9.63 -9.10
CA GLU A 382 3.43 -8.94 -7.96
C GLU A 382 3.37 -9.77 -6.67
N PHE A 383 2.31 -10.57 -6.49
CA PHE A 383 2.27 -11.57 -5.42
C PHE A 383 3.43 -12.58 -5.52
N PHE A 384 3.68 -13.16 -6.70
CA PHE A 384 4.78 -14.13 -6.87
C PHE A 384 6.15 -13.49 -6.90
N ASN A 385 6.29 -12.23 -7.34
CA ASN A 385 7.53 -11.46 -7.17
C ASN A 385 7.83 -11.25 -5.68
N MET A 386 6.83 -10.87 -4.89
CA MET A 386 6.95 -10.72 -3.43
C MET A 386 7.21 -12.07 -2.73
N ALA A 387 6.68 -13.17 -3.25
CA ALA A 387 7.00 -14.51 -2.76
C ALA A 387 8.47 -14.85 -3.06
N ASN A 388 8.91 -14.67 -4.31
CA ASN A 388 10.15 -15.22 -4.83
C ASN A 388 11.39 -14.34 -4.64
N PHE A 389 11.28 -13.03 -4.39
CA PHE A 389 12.45 -12.12 -4.43
C PHE A 389 13.61 -12.61 -3.56
N TRP A 390 13.33 -13.05 -2.33
CA TRP A 390 14.37 -13.53 -1.43
C TRP A 390 14.97 -14.87 -1.89
N THR A 391 14.14 -15.77 -2.39
CA THR A 391 14.58 -17.06 -2.94
C THR A 391 15.48 -16.85 -4.16
N GLN A 392 15.13 -15.91 -5.04
CA GLN A 392 15.95 -15.51 -6.19
C GLN A 392 17.27 -14.86 -5.77
N ILE A 393 17.27 -13.99 -4.75
CA ILE A 393 18.50 -13.42 -4.18
C ILE A 393 19.42 -14.53 -3.67
N ARG A 394 18.89 -15.46 -2.85
CA ARG A 394 19.64 -16.60 -2.33
C ARG A 394 20.21 -17.46 -3.46
N ALA A 395 19.41 -17.76 -4.47
CA ALA A 395 19.84 -18.53 -5.64
C ALA A 395 20.96 -17.83 -6.41
N THR A 396 20.85 -16.51 -6.61
CA THR A 396 21.86 -15.70 -7.30
C THR A 396 23.19 -15.74 -6.57
N PHE A 397 23.19 -15.52 -5.25
CA PHE A 397 24.42 -15.62 -4.44
C PHE A 397 24.99 -17.04 -4.44
N ARG A 398 24.16 -18.09 -4.43
CA ARG A 398 24.61 -19.49 -4.51
C ARG A 398 25.27 -19.81 -5.86
N ALA A 399 24.62 -19.43 -6.95
CA ALA A 399 25.14 -19.66 -8.30
C ALA A 399 26.46 -18.91 -8.55
N LEU A 400 26.60 -17.68 -8.03
CA LEU A 400 27.81 -16.87 -8.19
C LEU A 400 28.96 -17.30 -7.26
N LEU A 401 28.70 -17.56 -5.97
CA LEU A 401 29.74 -17.76 -4.95
C LEU A 401 30.02 -19.23 -4.61
N TYR A 402 29.06 -20.14 -4.79
CA TYR A 402 29.13 -21.52 -4.28
C TYR A 402 29.07 -22.61 -5.37
N ARG A 403 29.49 -22.25 -6.60
CA ARG A 403 29.42 -22.93 -7.91
C ARG A 403 29.79 -24.43 -8.01
N LYS A 404 30.12 -25.13 -6.90
CA LYS A 404 30.52 -26.56 -6.87
C LYS A 404 30.02 -27.36 -5.64
N ARG A 405 29.14 -26.81 -4.81
CA ARG A 405 28.74 -27.46 -3.53
C ARG A 405 27.25 -27.73 -3.37
N SER A 406 26.44 -27.45 -4.38
CA SER A 406 25.01 -27.65 -4.27
C SER A 406 24.64 -29.13 -4.47
N LYS A 407 24.11 -29.72 -3.39
CA LYS A 407 23.56 -31.07 -3.39
C LYS A 407 22.07 -30.98 -3.71
N PHE A 408 21.58 -31.85 -4.59
CA PHE A 408 20.15 -32.04 -4.80
C PHE A 408 19.53 -32.61 -3.52
N VAL A 409 18.60 -31.87 -2.91
CA VAL A 409 17.80 -32.35 -1.79
C VAL A 409 16.43 -32.74 -2.32
N VAL A 410 16.07 -34.00 -2.16
CA VAL A 410 14.79 -34.53 -2.65
C VAL A 410 13.64 -33.92 -1.85
N THR A 411 12.70 -33.30 -2.55
CA THR A 411 11.48 -32.75 -1.97
C THR A 411 10.43 -33.85 -1.88
N ASN A 412 9.87 -34.09 -0.68
CA ASN A 412 8.81 -35.08 -0.51
C ASN A 412 7.55 -34.66 -1.30
N LYS A 413 7.06 -35.54 -2.18
CA LYS A 413 5.90 -35.30 -3.04
C LYS A 413 4.56 -35.48 -2.30
N ARG A 414 4.55 -36.17 -1.15
CA ARG A 414 3.36 -36.36 -0.30
C ARG A 414 3.41 -35.54 0.98
N GLY A 415 2.23 -35.07 1.41
CA GLY A 415 2.03 -34.21 2.57
C GLY A 415 2.57 -34.84 3.86
N GLY A 416 3.47 -34.13 4.56
CA GLY A 416 4.09 -34.67 5.77
C GLY A 416 5.34 -33.95 6.28
N ARG A 417 5.29 -32.62 6.41
CA ARG A 417 5.85 -31.85 7.55
C ARG A 417 5.76 -30.35 7.26
N GLN A 418 5.06 -29.60 8.11
CA GLN A 418 5.49 -28.23 8.38
C GLN A 418 6.82 -28.36 9.14
N GLY A 419 7.93 -28.24 8.39
CA GLY A 419 9.11 -27.63 8.99
C GLY A 419 8.78 -26.23 9.50
N THR A 420 9.73 -25.55 10.12
CA THR A 420 9.51 -24.15 10.46
C THR A 420 9.23 -23.35 9.17
N THR A 421 8.04 -22.75 9.06
CA THR A 421 7.70 -21.87 7.91
C THR A 421 8.44 -20.54 7.99
N LEU A 422 8.89 -20.19 9.19
CA LEU A 422 9.54 -18.92 9.53
C LEU A 422 10.67 -18.51 8.57
N PRO A 423 11.62 -19.37 8.15
CA PRO A 423 12.71 -18.96 7.25
C PRO A 423 12.22 -18.51 5.86
N TYR A 424 11.05 -18.98 5.42
CA TYR A 424 10.47 -18.66 4.11
C TYR A 424 9.58 -17.41 4.14
N VAL A 425 9.17 -16.98 5.34
CA VAL A 425 8.32 -15.79 5.54
C VAL A 425 9.05 -14.64 6.24
N ALA A 426 10.19 -14.92 6.88
CA ALA A 426 10.99 -13.94 7.59
C ALA A 426 11.39 -12.72 6.73
N PRO A 427 11.79 -12.85 5.45
CA PRO A 427 12.12 -11.69 4.62
C PRO A 427 10.95 -10.72 4.47
N GLN A 428 9.73 -11.24 4.31
CA GLN A 428 8.51 -10.45 4.18
C GLN A 428 8.09 -9.83 5.52
N ILE A 429 8.29 -10.55 6.64
CA ILE A 429 8.09 -10.01 8.00
C ILE A 429 9.07 -8.86 8.26
N ILE A 430 10.35 -9.03 7.93
CA ILE A 430 11.39 -8.00 8.08
C ILE A 430 11.05 -6.80 7.21
N LEU A 431 10.67 -7.01 5.94
CA LEU A 431 10.25 -5.93 5.04
C LEU A 431 9.04 -5.16 5.59
N LEU A 432 8.04 -5.87 6.14
CA LEU A 432 6.85 -5.25 6.73
C LEU A 432 7.20 -4.45 8.00
N ALA A 433 8.00 -5.03 8.89
CA ALA A 433 8.46 -4.36 10.11
C ALA A 433 9.27 -3.10 9.77
N PHE A 434 10.18 -3.21 8.82
CA PHE A 434 10.98 -2.08 8.31
C PHE A 434 10.11 -1.00 7.66
N SER A 435 9.13 -1.41 6.85
CA SER A 435 8.17 -0.52 6.19
C SER A 435 7.36 0.30 7.18
N VAL A 436 6.80 -0.34 8.22
CA VAL A 436 6.00 0.39 9.20
C VAL A 436 6.87 1.24 10.13
N PHE A 437 8.05 0.76 10.51
CA PHE A 437 9.03 1.58 11.21
C PHE A 437 9.35 2.86 10.41
N ALA A 438 9.61 2.72 9.11
CA ALA A 438 9.86 3.85 8.22
C ALA A 438 8.68 4.83 8.13
N LEU A 439 7.43 4.32 8.06
CA LEU A 439 6.23 5.17 8.06
C LEU A 439 6.08 5.96 9.37
N ILE A 440 6.19 5.30 10.52
CA ILE A 440 6.05 5.94 11.83
C ILE A 440 7.16 6.98 12.02
N TYR A 441 8.41 6.59 11.77
CA TYR A 441 9.56 7.47 11.91
C TYR A 441 9.47 8.67 10.96
N GLY A 442 9.20 8.44 9.67
CA GLY A 442 9.15 9.49 8.65
C GLY A 442 8.04 10.51 8.92
N TRP A 443 6.83 10.06 9.25
CA TRP A 443 5.72 10.96 9.56
C TRP A 443 5.89 11.68 10.91
N THR A 444 6.41 11.01 11.94
CA THR A 444 6.74 11.68 13.21
C THR A 444 7.81 12.76 13.00
N ARG A 445 8.82 12.46 12.17
CA ARG A 445 9.85 13.41 11.76
C ARG A 445 9.29 14.60 10.99
N HIS A 446 8.29 14.42 10.14
CA HIS A 446 7.67 15.55 9.45
C HIS A 446 6.86 16.42 10.42
N LEU A 447 5.95 15.79 11.17
CA LEU A 447 4.98 16.49 12.02
C LEU A 447 5.62 17.30 13.14
N MET A 448 6.73 16.83 13.72
CA MET A 448 7.33 17.48 14.90
C MET A 448 8.35 18.58 14.58
N PHE A 449 8.72 18.77 13.32
CA PHE A 449 10.07 19.25 13.02
C PHE A 449 10.21 20.04 11.74
N ASP A 450 9.39 19.77 10.73
CA ASP A 450 9.57 20.43 9.44
C ASP A 450 8.28 20.35 8.62
N ALA A 451 7.43 21.37 8.72
CA ALA A 451 6.24 21.51 7.87
C ALA A 451 6.60 21.73 6.38
N HIS A 452 7.87 22.02 6.06
CA HIS A 452 8.36 22.25 4.70
C HIS A 452 8.97 21.03 4.02
N LEU A 453 9.03 19.87 4.71
CA LEU A 453 9.41 18.58 4.11
C LEU A 453 8.48 18.28 2.92
N ASP A 454 9.04 17.86 1.78
CA ASP A 454 8.30 17.59 0.54
C ASP A 454 7.16 16.57 0.77
N ALA A 455 5.97 17.11 1.03
CA ALA A 455 4.77 16.34 1.31
C ALA A 455 4.38 15.43 0.14
N ILE A 456 4.72 15.83 -1.09
CA ILE A 456 4.48 15.03 -2.30
C ILE A 456 5.39 13.81 -2.28
N GLY A 457 6.68 14.01 -2.05
CA GLY A 457 7.64 12.92 -1.94
C GLY A 457 7.26 11.92 -0.85
N MET A 458 6.92 12.39 0.35
CA MET A 458 6.47 11.52 1.44
C MET A 458 5.16 10.80 1.13
N GLY A 459 4.22 11.47 0.47
CA GLY A 459 2.98 10.86 0.00
C GLY A 459 3.24 9.71 -0.98
N ILE A 460 4.12 9.93 -1.97
CA ILE A 460 4.53 8.91 -2.93
C ILE A 460 5.21 7.73 -2.22
N ALA A 461 6.18 7.99 -1.35
CA ALA A 461 6.88 6.96 -0.60
C ALA A 461 5.90 6.15 0.27
N THR A 462 4.95 6.83 0.93
CA THR A 462 3.88 6.18 1.71
C THR A 462 3.03 5.24 0.85
N ILE A 463 2.55 5.70 -0.31
CA ILE A 463 1.75 4.87 -1.23
C ILE A 463 2.53 3.63 -1.68
N LEU A 464 3.81 3.79 -2.04
CA LEU A 464 4.65 2.69 -2.49
C LEU A 464 4.96 1.69 -1.37
N VAL A 465 5.22 2.17 -0.14
CA VAL A 465 5.38 1.30 1.03
C VAL A 465 4.09 0.51 1.31
N LEU A 466 2.93 1.17 1.28
CA LEU A 466 1.64 0.50 1.49
C LEU A 466 1.35 -0.54 0.40
N HIS A 467 1.72 -0.25 -0.85
CA HIS A 467 1.63 -1.21 -1.96
C HIS A 467 2.49 -2.46 -1.71
N ASN A 468 3.75 -2.27 -1.30
CA ASN A 468 4.65 -3.38 -0.99
C ASN A 468 4.15 -4.18 0.23
N ALA A 469 3.69 -3.49 1.27
CA ALA A 469 3.12 -4.09 2.48
C ALA A 469 1.87 -4.91 2.17
N PHE A 470 1.01 -4.45 1.25
CA PHE A 470 -0.17 -5.19 0.82
C PHE A 470 0.19 -6.56 0.26
N PHE A 471 1.17 -6.64 -0.66
CA PHE A 471 1.60 -7.92 -1.23
C PHE A 471 2.37 -8.78 -0.22
N ALA A 472 3.16 -8.18 0.67
CA ALA A 472 3.83 -8.91 1.75
C ALA A 472 2.79 -9.58 2.66
N VAL A 473 1.75 -8.85 3.08
CA VAL A 473 0.65 -9.39 3.89
C VAL A 473 -0.15 -10.44 3.13
N ALA A 474 -0.43 -10.23 1.84
CA ALA A 474 -1.10 -11.22 1.00
C ALA A 474 -0.32 -12.54 0.95
N TYR A 475 1.00 -12.47 0.71
CA TYR A 475 1.88 -13.64 0.75
C TYR A 475 1.88 -14.31 2.13
N LEU A 476 2.02 -13.55 3.22
CA LEU A 476 2.01 -14.09 4.58
C LEU A 476 0.69 -14.81 4.89
N ARG A 477 -0.47 -14.29 4.44
CA ARG A 477 -1.77 -14.95 4.60
C ARG A 477 -1.82 -16.30 3.90
N THR A 478 -1.36 -16.36 2.65
CA THR A 478 -1.33 -17.62 1.90
C THR A 478 -0.31 -18.60 2.50
N ALA A 479 0.90 -18.15 2.83
CA ALA A 479 1.98 -18.98 3.38
C ALA A 479 1.66 -19.54 4.78
N MET A 480 0.91 -18.81 5.59
CA MET A 480 0.51 -19.20 6.95
C MET A 480 -0.82 -19.96 6.99
N THR A 481 -1.45 -20.22 5.84
CA THR A 481 -2.67 -21.02 5.78
C THR A 481 -2.32 -22.47 6.21
N PRO A 482 -3.09 -23.09 7.13
CA PRO A 482 -2.84 -24.47 7.54
C PRO A 482 -2.83 -25.42 6.35
N VAL A 483 -1.73 -26.11 6.15
CA VAL A 483 -1.58 -27.12 5.10
C VAL A 483 -2.47 -28.32 5.44
N SER A 484 -3.02 -28.96 4.42
CA SER A 484 -3.70 -30.26 4.60
C SER A 484 -2.70 -31.25 5.21
N LYS A 485 -3.05 -31.85 6.35
CA LYS A 485 -2.27 -32.95 6.95
C LYS A 485 -2.46 -34.28 6.22
N ARG A 486 -3.31 -34.31 5.18
CA ARG A 486 -3.62 -35.52 4.41
C ARG A 486 -2.43 -35.89 3.53
N LEU A 487 -2.18 -37.19 3.44
CA LEU A 487 -1.13 -37.76 2.60
C LEU A 487 -1.40 -37.50 1.09
N ALA A 488 -2.67 -37.61 0.69
CA ALA A 488 -3.15 -37.46 -0.68
C ALA A 488 -4.11 -36.28 -0.85
N TYR A 489 -4.07 -35.62 -2.01
CA TYR A 489 -5.01 -34.57 -2.39
C TYR A 489 -6.41 -35.15 -2.60
N ARG A 490 -7.46 -34.39 -2.29
CA ARG A 490 -8.85 -34.83 -2.50
C ARG A 490 -9.44 -34.11 -3.70
N HIS A 491 -9.73 -34.85 -4.76
CA HIS A 491 -10.27 -34.30 -5.99
C HIS A 491 -11.77 -34.09 -5.85
N ARG A 492 -12.24 -32.88 -6.17
CA ARG A 492 -13.68 -32.59 -6.18
C ARG A 492 -14.32 -33.31 -7.35
N ILE A 493 -15.24 -34.21 -7.01
CA ILE A 493 -15.92 -35.09 -7.95
C ILE A 493 -17.31 -35.38 -7.38
N ASN A 494 -18.31 -35.48 -8.25
CA ASN A 494 -19.68 -35.79 -7.85
C ASN A 494 -20.15 -37.01 -8.63
N MET A 495 -20.21 -38.15 -7.94
CA MET A 495 -20.57 -39.45 -8.47
C MET A 495 -21.51 -40.16 -7.50
N PRO A 496 -22.47 -40.95 -7.99
CA PRO A 496 -23.28 -41.79 -7.13
C PRO A 496 -22.45 -42.79 -6.33
N VAL A 497 -22.77 -42.93 -5.04
CA VAL A 497 -22.17 -43.93 -4.15
C VAL A 497 -23.30 -44.77 -3.60
N LYS A 498 -23.31 -46.06 -3.92
CA LYS A 498 -24.14 -47.02 -3.20
C LYS A 498 -23.40 -47.46 -1.94
N TYR A 499 -24.06 -47.40 -0.80
CA TYR A 499 -23.48 -47.79 0.49
C TYR A 499 -24.35 -48.82 1.19
N ASN A 500 -23.70 -49.67 1.98
CA ASN A 500 -24.35 -50.62 2.87
C ASN A 500 -23.55 -50.73 4.17
N PHE A 501 -24.14 -50.30 5.28
CA PHE A 501 -23.56 -50.32 6.63
C PHE A 501 -24.46 -51.13 7.58
N VAL A 502 -23.85 -51.82 8.53
CA VAL A 502 -24.57 -52.54 9.59
C VAL A 502 -24.41 -51.74 10.89
N THR A 503 -25.50 -51.47 11.59
CA THR A 503 -25.50 -50.79 12.89
C THR A 503 -25.15 -51.77 14.02
N ASP A 504 -24.81 -51.24 15.21
CA ASP A 504 -24.56 -52.03 16.42
C ASP A 504 -25.75 -52.95 16.80
N ASP A 505 -26.97 -52.52 16.44
CA ASP A 505 -28.22 -53.26 16.68
C ASP A 505 -28.51 -54.33 15.59
N GLY A 506 -27.62 -54.49 14.61
CA GLY A 506 -27.74 -55.44 13.50
C GLY A 506 -28.65 -54.97 12.36
N GLU A 507 -29.09 -53.70 12.36
CA GLU A 507 -29.89 -53.12 11.28
C GLU A 507 -28.98 -52.78 10.09
N THR A 508 -29.42 -53.13 8.88
CA THR A 508 -28.67 -52.86 7.64
C THR A 508 -29.19 -51.57 7.00
N ILE A 509 -28.34 -50.56 6.93
CA ILE A 509 -28.62 -49.27 6.28
C ILE A 509 -28.04 -49.32 4.85
N GLU A 510 -28.92 -49.49 3.87
CA GLU A 510 -28.59 -49.42 2.44
C GLU A 510 -29.14 -48.13 1.83
N GLY A 511 -28.32 -47.44 1.03
CA GLY A 511 -28.78 -46.24 0.34
C GLY A 511 -27.85 -45.78 -0.78
N VAL A 512 -28.20 -44.64 -1.38
CA VAL A 512 -27.44 -44.01 -2.47
C VAL A 512 -27.18 -42.55 -2.14
N GLY A 513 -25.89 -42.20 -2.08
CA GLY A 513 -25.42 -40.84 -1.88
C GLY A 513 -24.65 -40.30 -3.07
N VAL A 514 -24.02 -39.13 -2.90
CA VAL A 514 -23.21 -38.49 -3.94
C VAL A 514 -21.86 -38.07 -3.37
N THR A 515 -20.76 -38.47 -4.00
CA THR A 515 -19.42 -38.01 -3.61
C THR A 515 -19.33 -36.48 -3.68
N THR A 516 -18.56 -35.91 -2.77
CA THR A 516 -18.11 -34.51 -2.81
C THR A 516 -16.63 -34.44 -3.13
N ASP A 517 -15.88 -35.45 -2.72
CA ASP A 517 -14.48 -35.63 -3.06
C ASP A 517 -14.05 -37.10 -3.05
N LEU A 518 -12.99 -37.43 -3.81
CA LEU A 518 -12.40 -38.76 -3.92
C LEU A 518 -10.86 -38.65 -3.99
N ASN A 519 -10.18 -39.61 -3.39
CA ASN A 519 -8.77 -39.91 -3.62
C ASN A 519 -8.51 -41.41 -3.47
N GLU A 520 -7.26 -41.82 -3.60
CA GLU A 520 -6.83 -43.23 -3.54
C GLU A 520 -6.94 -43.86 -2.13
N LEU A 521 -7.19 -43.06 -1.08
CA LEU A 521 -7.27 -43.52 0.31
C LEU A 521 -8.68 -43.43 0.91
N GLY A 522 -9.63 -42.79 0.21
CA GLY A 522 -10.98 -42.59 0.73
C GLY A 522 -11.78 -41.55 -0.04
N LEU A 523 -12.96 -41.25 0.47
CA LEU A 523 -13.90 -40.32 -0.15
C LEU A 523 -14.66 -39.51 0.89
N SER A 524 -15.37 -38.49 0.44
CA SER A 524 -16.47 -37.88 1.18
C SER A 524 -17.71 -37.88 0.32
N PHE A 525 -18.88 -38.11 0.92
CA PHE A 525 -20.15 -38.10 0.20
C PHE A 525 -21.27 -37.56 1.08
N VAL A 526 -22.35 -37.11 0.43
CA VAL A 526 -23.60 -36.70 1.08
C VAL A 526 -24.57 -37.88 1.05
N SER A 527 -25.15 -38.17 2.20
CA SER A 527 -26.15 -39.21 2.47
C SER A 527 -27.43 -38.56 3.01
N TYR A 528 -28.55 -39.25 2.80
CA TYR A 528 -29.85 -38.90 3.39
C TYR A 528 -30.14 -39.70 4.67
N ASP A 529 -29.40 -40.79 4.88
CA ASP A 529 -29.49 -41.66 6.05
C ASP A 529 -28.36 -41.39 7.05
N SER A 530 -28.65 -41.61 8.33
CA SER A 530 -27.68 -41.52 9.42
C SER A 530 -26.86 -42.81 9.51
N LEU A 531 -25.58 -42.75 9.12
CA LEU A 531 -24.62 -43.85 9.22
C LEU A 531 -23.85 -43.85 10.55
N PRO A 532 -23.52 -45.04 11.09
CA PRO A 532 -22.75 -45.18 12.33
C PRO A 532 -21.29 -44.70 12.14
N ILE A 533 -20.77 -43.95 13.13
CA ILE A 533 -19.39 -43.44 13.12
C ILE A 533 -18.44 -44.53 13.61
N ASN A 534 -17.27 -44.66 12.98
CA ASN A 534 -16.22 -45.67 13.21
C ASN A 534 -16.58 -47.10 12.79
N GLU A 535 -17.74 -47.31 12.19
CA GLU A 535 -18.11 -48.60 11.62
C GLU A 535 -17.65 -48.74 10.16
N THR A 536 -17.44 -49.99 9.75
CA THR A 536 -17.02 -50.35 8.40
C THR A 536 -18.19 -50.89 7.61
N GLY A 537 -18.36 -50.40 6.39
CA GLY A 537 -19.40 -50.84 5.46
C GLY A 537 -18.87 -50.94 4.04
N SER A 538 -19.67 -51.55 3.18
CA SER A 538 -19.33 -51.70 1.77
C SER A 538 -19.77 -50.48 0.97
N LEU A 539 -18.91 -50.05 0.05
CA LEU A 539 -19.12 -48.87 -0.78
C LEU A 539 -18.89 -49.24 -2.25
N LYS A 540 -19.80 -48.78 -3.10
CA LYS A 540 -19.67 -48.85 -4.56
C LYS A 540 -19.83 -47.46 -5.15
N VAL A 541 -18.72 -46.84 -5.54
CA VAL A 541 -18.73 -45.59 -6.31
C VAL A 541 -18.97 -45.94 -7.76
N MET A 542 -20.01 -45.36 -8.34
CA MET A 542 -20.45 -45.65 -9.69
C MET A 542 -20.18 -44.42 -10.55
N ALA A 543 -19.36 -44.60 -11.57
CA ALA A 543 -19.20 -43.64 -12.65
C ALA A 543 -19.66 -44.29 -13.94
N ASN A 544 -20.01 -43.46 -14.90
CA ASN A 544 -20.69 -43.91 -16.10
C ASN A 544 -19.77 -44.72 -17.03
N GLY A 545 -19.65 -46.03 -16.78
CA GLY A 545 -18.72 -46.95 -17.44
C GLY A 545 -17.52 -47.38 -16.58
N ASP A 546 -17.38 -46.87 -15.35
CA ASP A 546 -16.32 -47.23 -14.39
C ASP A 546 -16.92 -47.47 -13.01
N SER A 547 -16.43 -48.44 -12.25
CA SER A 547 -16.88 -48.69 -10.87
C SER A 547 -15.71 -48.93 -9.93
N LEU A 548 -15.85 -48.43 -8.71
CA LEU A 548 -14.93 -48.65 -7.60
C LEU A 548 -15.71 -49.30 -6.46
N GLU A 549 -15.35 -50.54 -6.12
CA GLU A 549 -15.93 -51.30 -5.00
C GLU A 549 -14.84 -51.47 -3.92
N THR A 550 -15.16 -51.11 -2.68
CA THR A 550 -14.25 -51.23 -1.54
C THR A 550 -15.03 -51.15 -0.23
N ASP A 551 -14.47 -51.70 0.83
CA ASP A 551 -14.94 -51.44 2.19
C ASP A 551 -14.34 -50.13 2.71
N GLY A 552 -15.07 -49.46 3.59
CA GLY A 552 -14.64 -48.19 4.16
C GLY A 552 -15.23 -47.89 5.52
N THR A 553 -14.42 -47.25 6.36
CA THR A 553 -14.78 -46.87 7.72
C THR A 553 -15.22 -45.41 7.78
N VAL A 554 -16.32 -45.12 8.48
CA VAL A 554 -16.81 -43.74 8.68
C VAL A 554 -15.92 -43.03 9.70
N CYS A 555 -15.12 -42.05 9.26
CA CYS A 555 -14.19 -41.30 10.13
C CYS A 555 -14.68 -39.91 10.52
N TYR A 556 -15.71 -39.40 9.84
CA TYR A 556 -16.24 -38.05 10.04
C TYR A 556 -17.71 -38.01 9.64
N ALA A 557 -18.52 -37.31 10.43
CA ALA A 557 -19.91 -37.00 10.12
C ALA A 557 -20.17 -35.52 10.44
N ALA A 558 -20.80 -34.82 9.50
CA ALA A 558 -21.40 -33.52 9.74
C ALA A 558 -22.89 -33.60 9.39
N HIS A 559 -23.72 -32.96 10.22
CA HIS A 559 -25.17 -32.97 10.07
C HIS A 559 -25.67 -31.55 9.89
N THR A 560 -26.56 -31.36 8.92
CA THR A 560 -27.34 -30.12 8.77
C THR A 560 -28.79 -30.45 9.07
N GLN A 561 -29.33 -29.89 10.16
CA GLN A 561 -30.77 -29.94 10.45
C GLN A 561 -31.49 -28.90 9.59
N GLY A 562 -32.49 -29.32 8.83
CA GLY A 562 -33.47 -28.38 8.28
C GLY A 562 -34.33 -27.79 9.40
N GLU A 563 -34.87 -26.58 9.20
CA GLU A 563 -35.79 -25.95 10.16
C GLU A 563 -37.25 -26.22 9.75
N GLY A 564 -38.03 -26.95 10.57
CA GLY A 564 -39.47 -27.15 10.35
C GLY A 564 -39.98 -28.59 10.56
N GLN A 565 -41.31 -28.79 10.46
CA GLN A 565 -41.97 -30.11 10.63
C GLN A 565 -41.74 -31.09 9.46
N GLU A 566 -41.26 -30.60 8.30
CA GLU A 566 -40.91 -31.39 7.10
C GLU A 566 -39.40 -31.36 6.81
N ALA A 567 -38.56 -31.07 7.81
CA ALA A 567 -37.12 -30.90 7.63
C ALA A 567 -36.39 -32.23 7.42
N HIS A 568 -35.85 -32.44 6.21
CA HIS A 568 -35.04 -33.61 5.89
C HIS A 568 -33.57 -33.39 6.29
N SER A 569 -32.98 -34.37 6.98
CA SER A 569 -31.60 -34.31 7.44
C SER A 569 -30.62 -34.64 6.30
N LEU A 570 -29.60 -33.81 6.12
CA LEU A 570 -28.47 -34.08 5.23
C LEU A 570 -27.25 -34.42 6.07
N TYR A 571 -26.60 -35.53 5.73
CA TYR A 571 -25.39 -35.99 6.41
C TYR A 571 -24.23 -35.99 5.42
N ARG A 572 -23.14 -35.32 5.78
CA ARG A 572 -21.87 -35.42 5.05
C ARG A 572 -20.93 -36.35 5.80
N TYR A 573 -20.54 -37.44 5.14
CA TYR A 573 -19.61 -38.42 5.68
C TYR A 573 -18.23 -38.29 5.06
N GLY A 574 -17.20 -38.53 5.87
CA GLY A 574 -15.84 -38.78 5.40
C GLY A 574 -15.47 -40.23 5.67
N ILE A 575 -15.14 -40.97 4.62
CA ILE A 575 -14.77 -42.40 4.69
C ILE A 575 -13.27 -42.54 4.44
N SER A 576 -12.61 -43.38 5.24
CA SER A 576 -11.30 -43.96 4.93
C SER A 576 -11.50 -45.36 4.38
N PHE A 577 -10.89 -45.71 3.23
CA PHE A 577 -10.97 -47.08 2.72
C PHE A 577 -10.21 -48.05 3.64
N ALA A 578 -10.75 -49.25 3.80
CA ALA A 578 -10.20 -50.32 4.64
C ALA A 578 -9.70 -51.46 3.75
N GLY A 579 -8.45 -51.92 3.93
CA GLY A 579 -7.91 -53.07 3.19
C GLY A 579 -7.91 -52.89 1.66
N ILE A 580 -7.41 -51.74 1.18
CA ILE A 580 -7.57 -51.31 -0.23
C ILE A 580 -6.93 -52.32 -1.20
N ALA A 581 -7.76 -52.99 -1.99
CA ALA A 581 -7.30 -53.86 -3.06
C ALA A 581 -6.61 -53.04 -4.18
N PRO A 582 -5.56 -53.57 -4.83
CA PRO A 582 -4.89 -52.89 -5.93
C PRO A 582 -5.87 -52.42 -7.03
N GLU A 583 -6.87 -53.22 -7.36
CA GLU A 583 -7.89 -52.92 -8.36
C GLU A 583 -8.75 -51.70 -7.98
N ALA A 584 -9.00 -51.51 -6.68
CA ALA A 584 -9.73 -50.36 -6.16
C ALA A 584 -8.89 -49.06 -6.26
N ILE A 585 -7.58 -49.14 -5.98
CA ILE A 585 -6.65 -48.01 -6.20
C ILE A 585 -6.68 -47.61 -7.69
N ASP A 586 -6.64 -48.60 -8.57
CA ASP A 586 -6.59 -48.40 -10.02
C ASP A 586 -7.86 -47.76 -10.56
N ALA A 587 -9.02 -48.27 -10.13
CA ALA A 587 -10.31 -47.69 -10.45
C ALA A 587 -10.41 -46.24 -9.93
N SER A 588 -9.96 -45.98 -8.71
CA SER A 588 -9.97 -44.63 -8.14
C SER A 588 -9.12 -43.65 -8.96
N SER A 589 -7.91 -44.05 -9.36
CA SER A 589 -7.00 -43.23 -10.17
C SER A 589 -7.60 -42.91 -11.54
N ARG A 590 -8.12 -43.92 -12.25
CA ARG A 590 -8.81 -43.74 -13.55
C ARG A 590 -10.01 -42.80 -13.42
N MET A 591 -10.83 -42.99 -12.39
CA MET A 591 -12.02 -42.16 -12.15
C MET A 591 -11.65 -40.70 -11.86
N ILE A 592 -10.59 -40.45 -11.08
CA ILE A 592 -10.09 -39.11 -10.78
C ILE A 592 -9.64 -38.40 -12.06
N GLN A 593 -8.81 -39.05 -12.88
CA GLN A 593 -8.30 -38.41 -14.11
C GLN A 593 -9.44 -38.11 -15.09
N ARG A 594 -10.31 -39.10 -15.32
CA ARG A 594 -11.39 -39.02 -16.30
C ARG A 594 -12.48 -38.05 -15.89
N TYR A 595 -12.97 -38.10 -14.65
CA TYR A 595 -14.19 -37.38 -14.26
C TYR A 595 -13.97 -36.22 -13.28
N ALA A 596 -12.76 -36.05 -12.72
CA ALA A 596 -12.39 -34.83 -12.00
C ALA A 596 -11.44 -33.97 -12.84
N VAL A 597 -10.22 -34.44 -13.11
CA VAL A 597 -9.15 -33.61 -13.68
C VAL A 597 -9.52 -33.10 -15.08
N ALA A 598 -9.88 -33.98 -16.02
CA ALA A 598 -10.16 -33.57 -17.40
C ALA A 598 -11.38 -32.63 -17.55
N PRO A 599 -12.54 -32.86 -16.90
CA PRO A 599 -13.68 -31.94 -16.95
C PRO A 599 -13.38 -30.58 -16.34
N TRP A 600 -12.65 -30.53 -15.22
CA TRP A 600 -12.27 -29.27 -14.59
C TRP A 600 -11.37 -28.44 -15.51
N TYR A 601 -10.34 -29.06 -16.11
CA TYR A 601 -9.50 -28.35 -17.08
C TYR A 601 -10.28 -27.84 -18.30
N SER A 602 -11.18 -28.65 -18.87
CA SER A 602 -12.02 -28.21 -19.98
C SER A 602 -12.90 -27.00 -19.60
N LEU A 603 -13.42 -26.96 -18.37
CA LEU A 603 -14.16 -25.82 -17.86
C LEU A 603 -13.26 -24.57 -17.73
N PHE A 604 -12.07 -24.74 -17.13
CA PHE A 604 -11.13 -23.63 -16.90
C PHE A 604 -10.66 -23.00 -18.21
N GLU A 605 -10.32 -23.82 -19.22
CA GLU A 605 -9.86 -23.32 -20.51
C GLU A 605 -10.98 -22.57 -21.28
N ARG A 606 -12.25 -23.00 -21.16
CA ARG A 606 -13.40 -22.31 -21.78
C ARG A 606 -13.65 -20.92 -21.20
N GLU A 607 -13.62 -20.77 -19.88
CA GLU A 607 -13.86 -19.50 -19.18
C GLU A 607 -12.75 -18.47 -19.49
N THR A 608 -11.50 -18.93 -19.67
CA THR A 608 -10.38 -18.05 -20.03
C THR A 608 -10.58 -17.44 -21.42
N VAL A 609 -11.07 -18.22 -22.40
CA VAL A 609 -11.35 -17.76 -23.78
C VAL A 609 -12.58 -16.85 -23.87
N GLN A 610 -13.62 -17.08 -23.06
CA GLN A 610 -14.86 -16.27 -23.07
C GLN A 610 -14.78 -14.95 -22.28
N SER A 611 -13.70 -14.72 -21.52
CA SER A 611 -13.49 -13.53 -20.68
C SER A 611 -13.38 -12.18 -21.42
N ASN A 612 -13.51 -12.18 -22.75
CA ASN A 612 -13.57 -10.98 -23.61
C ASN A 612 -15.00 -10.43 -23.85
N HIS A 613 -16.05 -11.01 -23.27
CA HIS A 613 -17.40 -10.42 -23.37
C HIS A 613 -17.65 -9.31 -22.34
N PRO A 614 -18.35 -8.21 -22.71
CA PRO A 614 -18.61 -7.09 -21.81
C PRO A 614 -19.47 -7.50 -20.62
N TRP A 615 -19.38 -6.67 -19.56
CA TRP A 615 -20.07 -6.67 -18.26
C TRP A 615 -21.59 -6.93 -18.21
N PHE A 616 -22.24 -7.21 -19.35
CA PHE A 616 -23.68 -7.46 -19.47
C PHE A 616 -23.96 -8.84 -20.08
N SER A 617 -23.56 -9.92 -19.42
CA SER A 617 -24.32 -11.17 -19.55
C SER A 617 -25.15 -11.32 -18.28
N SER A 618 -26.42 -10.89 -18.34
CA SER A 618 -27.38 -11.37 -17.36
C SER A 618 -27.43 -12.89 -17.50
N ARG A 619 -26.84 -13.62 -16.55
CA ARG A 619 -27.16 -15.04 -16.38
C ARG A 619 -28.67 -15.05 -16.18
N ARG A 620 -29.42 -15.44 -17.23
CA ARG A 620 -30.83 -15.77 -17.08
C ARG A 620 -30.92 -16.70 -15.89
N LYS A 621 -31.54 -16.23 -14.79
CA LYS A 621 -32.00 -17.09 -13.70
C LYS A 621 -33.12 -17.94 -14.26
N ASN A 622 -32.78 -18.91 -15.12
CA ASN A 622 -33.66 -20.04 -15.35
C ASN A 622 -33.77 -20.73 -14.00
N GLY A 623 -34.97 -21.05 -13.52
CA GLY A 623 -35.24 -21.69 -12.22
C GLY A 623 -34.69 -23.12 -12.09
N ARG A 624 -33.45 -23.36 -12.52
CA ARG A 624 -32.65 -24.57 -12.37
C ARG A 624 -31.72 -24.41 -11.18
N ALA A 625 -31.81 -25.32 -10.22
CA ALA A 625 -30.91 -25.40 -9.08
C ALA A 625 -29.68 -26.28 -9.44
N PRO A 626 -28.45 -25.86 -9.13
CA PRO A 626 -27.22 -26.61 -9.43
C PRO A 626 -26.96 -27.75 -8.42
N PHE A 627 -28.00 -28.51 -8.07
CA PHE A 627 -27.90 -29.62 -7.13
C PHE A 627 -27.21 -30.83 -7.76
N LYS A 628 -26.40 -31.52 -6.97
CA LYS A 628 -25.65 -32.74 -7.31
C LYS A 628 -26.36 -33.94 -6.67
N LEU A 629 -27.33 -34.48 -7.38
CA LEU A 629 -28.17 -35.61 -6.94
C LEU A 629 -27.80 -36.85 -7.73
N ALA A 630 -27.80 -38.01 -7.07
CA ALA A 630 -27.62 -39.29 -7.76
C ALA A 630 -28.84 -39.57 -8.63
N VAL A 631 -28.59 -40.06 -9.83
CA VAL A 631 -29.62 -40.43 -10.81
C VAL A 631 -29.31 -41.82 -11.33
N ARG A 632 -30.33 -42.67 -11.35
CA ARG A 632 -30.33 -43.96 -12.03
C ARG A 632 -31.20 -43.85 -13.28
N LEU A 633 -30.62 -44.17 -14.42
CA LEU A 633 -31.29 -44.16 -15.72
C LEU A 633 -31.49 -45.61 -16.17
N GLU A 634 -32.74 -46.04 -16.28
CA GLU A 634 -33.08 -47.39 -16.75
C GLU A 634 -32.93 -47.47 -18.27
N GLY A 635 -31.97 -48.27 -18.73
CA GLY A 635 -31.70 -48.46 -20.15
C GLY A 635 -31.78 -49.94 -20.59
N PRO A 636 -31.99 -50.21 -21.89
CA PRO A 636 -32.04 -51.57 -22.42
C PRO A 636 -30.71 -52.35 -22.26
N GLY A 637 -29.60 -51.67 -21.94
CA GLY A 637 -28.30 -52.26 -21.65
C GLY A 637 -27.94 -52.33 -20.16
N GLY A 638 -28.90 -52.10 -19.26
CA GLY A 638 -28.69 -52.02 -17.81
C GLY A 638 -28.81 -50.58 -17.27
N ASP A 639 -28.82 -50.47 -15.94
CA ASP A 639 -28.94 -49.20 -15.23
C ASP A 639 -27.67 -48.35 -15.36
N VAL A 640 -27.82 -47.11 -15.79
CA VAL A 640 -26.73 -46.12 -15.88
C VAL A 640 -26.84 -45.14 -14.72
N TYR A 641 -25.80 -45.09 -13.90
CA TYR A 641 -25.71 -44.14 -12.79
C TYR A 641 -25.00 -42.85 -13.22
N SER A 642 -25.56 -41.72 -12.83
CA SER A 642 -25.05 -40.38 -13.13
C SER A 642 -25.35 -39.41 -11.98
N THR A 643 -24.76 -38.22 -12.02
CA THR A 643 -25.09 -37.12 -11.11
C THR A 643 -25.62 -35.91 -11.87
N THR A 644 -26.63 -35.24 -11.31
CA THR A 644 -27.14 -34.00 -11.88
C THR A 644 -26.11 -32.88 -11.83
N GLN A 645 -26.01 -32.08 -12.89
CA GLN A 645 -25.27 -30.82 -12.91
C GLN A 645 -26.15 -29.65 -12.49
N ASP A 646 -27.38 -29.64 -12.98
CA ASP A 646 -28.49 -28.80 -12.56
C ASP A 646 -29.84 -29.53 -12.74
N ILE A 647 -30.87 -29.07 -12.04
CA ILE A 647 -32.22 -29.63 -12.07
C ILE A 647 -33.28 -28.54 -11.94
N SER A 648 -34.39 -28.65 -12.66
CA SER A 648 -35.61 -27.86 -12.48
C SER A 648 -36.84 -28.76 -12.45
N THR A 649 -38.02 -28.18 -12.27
CA THR A 649 -39.28 -28.93 -12.33
C THR A 649 -39.52 -29.63 -13.65
N GLY A 650 -38.87 -29.24 -14.76
CA GLY A 650 -39.15 -29.78 -16.10
C GLY A 650 -37.96 -30.42 -16.83
N ALA A 651 -36.75 -30.37 -16.27
CA ALA A 651 -35.57 -30.98 -16.88
C ALA A 651 -34.41 -31.12 -15.88
N MET A 652 -33.46 -31.99 -16.19
CA MET A 652 -32.16 -32.07 -15.50
C MET A 652 -31.01 -32.14 -16.50
N ARG A 653 -29.82 -31.76 -16.06
CA ARG A 653 -28.56 -32.00 -16.79
C ARG A 653 -27.77 -33.09 -16.09
N CYS A 654 -27.23 -34.03 -16.84
CA CYS A 654 -26.45 -35.15 -16.32
C CYS A 654 -25.14 -35.32 -17.13
N LEU A 655 -24.07 -35.77 -16.47
CA LEU A 655 -22.82 -36.14 -17.14
C LEU A 655 -22.81 -37.62 -17.50
N SER A 656 -22.43 -37.95 -18.72
CA SER A 656 -22.30 -39.34 -19.16
C SER A 656 -21.12 -39.51 -20.09
N ALA A 657 -20.30 -40.52 -19.79
CA ALA A 657 -19.24 -40.98 -20.70
C ALA A 657 -19.75 -42.05 -21.67
N SER A 658 -20.86 -42.72 -21.36
CA SER A 658 -21.57 -43.61 -22.29
C SER A 658 -22.48 -42.84 -23.25
N HIS A 659 -22.78 -43.46 -24.40
CA HIS A 659 -23.76 -42.91 -25.33
C HIS A 659 -25.18 -43.14 -24.80
N VAL A 660 -25.89 -42.06 -24.50
CA VAL A 660 -27.34 -42.11 -24.25
C VAL A 660 -28.04 -41.77 -25.56
N ASP A 661 -28.84 -42.70 -26.09
CA ASP A 661 -29.59 -42.49 -27.34
C ASP A 661 -30.69 -41.44 -27.10
N PRO A 662 -30.65 -40.29 -27.78
CA PRO A 662 -31.66 -39.24 -27.60
C PRO A 662 -33.08 -39.63 -28.05
N LYS A 663 -33.24 -40.75 -28.77
CA LYS A 663 -34.55 -41.26 -29.21
C LYS A 663 -35.21 -42.21 -28.22
N LEU A 664 -34.47 -42.72 -27.23
CA LEU A 664 -34.97 -43.69 -26.27
C LEU A 664 -35.54 -42.99 -25.03
N PHE A 665 -36.78 -43.31 -24.68
CA PHE A 665 -37.37 -42.93 -23.41
C PHE A 665 -36.64 -43.68 -22.30
N THR A 666 -36.16 -42.91 -21.32
CA THR A 666 -35.38 -43.46 -20.21
C THR A 666 -36.12 -43.10 -18.93
N LYS A 667 -36.57 -44.12 -18.18
CA LYS A 667 -37.05 -43.93 -16.82
C LYS A 667 -35.87 -43.47 -15.96
N ALA A 668 -36.06 -42.38 -15.23
CA ALA A 668 -35.05 -41.85 -14.35
C ALA A 668 -35.55 -41.82 -12.91
N GLU A 669 -34.74 -42.37 -12.02
CA GLU A 669 -34.90 -42.28 -10.58
C GLU A 669 -33.87 -41.29 -10.04
N ILE A 670 -34.35 -40.20 -9.43
CA ILE A 670 -33.51 -39.17 -8.82
C ILE A 670 -33.56 -39.37 -7.31
N PHE A 671 -32.43 -39.71 -6.70
CA PHE A 671 -32.32 -39.89 -5.25
C PHE A 671 -32.20 -38.53 -4.57
N SER A 672 -33.20 -38.17 -3.76
CA SER A 672 -33.29 -36.88 -3.09
C SER A 672 -33.56 -37.03 -1.59
N PRO A 673 -33.36 -35.97 -0.79
CA PRO A 673 -33.74 -35.98 0.62
C PRO A 673 -35.24 -36.28 0.83
N MET A 674 -36.09 -35.97 -0.15
CA MET A 674 -37.55 -36.22 -0.12
C MET A 674 -37.91 -37.67 -0.50
N GLY A 675 -36.91 -38.55 -0.69
CA GLY A 675 -37.05 -39.88 -1.27
C GLY A 675 -36.75 -39.93 -2.77
N SER A 676 -36.98 -41.10 -3.39
CA SER A 676 -36.80 -41.32 -4.83
C SER A 676 -37.87 -40.61 -5.65
N ILE A 677 -37.43 -39.78 -6.61
CA ILE A 677 -38.30 -39.06 -7.54
C ILE A 677 -38.24 -39.76 -8.90
N LEU A 678 -39.36 -40.33 -9.33
CA LEU A 678 -39.47 -41.11 -10.56
C LEU A 678 -40.07 -40.27 -11.70
N VAL A 679 -39.30 -40.12 -12.78
CA VAL A 679 -39.69 -39.32 -13.96
C VAL A 679 -39.37 -40.05 -15.26
N ASN A 680 -40.25 -39.92 -16.25
CA ASN A 680 -39.95 -40.35 -17.61
C ASN A 680 -39.24 -39.21 -18.35
N THR A 681 -38.08 -39.53 -18.92
CA THR A 681 -37.22 -38.51 -19.53
C THR A 681 -36.93 -38.78 -20.99
N ARG A 682 -36.67 -37.70 -21.72
CA ARG A 682 -36.15 -37.72 -23.10
C ARG A 682 -34.95 -36.79 -23.20
N ALA A 683 -33.84 -37.29 -23.76
CA ALA A 683 -32.69 -36.43 -24.01
C ALA A 683 -32.96 -35.50 -25.20
N SER A 684 -32.67 -34.21 -25.02
CA SER A 684 -32.96 -33.17 -26.02
C SER A 684 -31.72 -32.46 -26.54
N GLU A 685 -30.65 -32.40 -25.74
CA GLU A 685 -29.41 -31.72 -26.08
C GLU A 685 -28.23 -32.55 -25.56
N ILE A 686 -27.18 -32.65 -26.38
CA ILE A 686 -25.93 -33.34 -26.04
C ILE A 686 -24.80 -32.33 -26.25
N ARG A 687 -24.05 -32.06 -25.18
CA ARG A 687 -22.90 -31.15 -25.22
C ARG A 687 -21.64 -31.90 -24.80
N ASN A 688 -20.61 -31.92 -25.65
CA ASN A 688 -19.33 -32.50 -25.26
C ASN A 688 -18.66 -31.60 -24.21
N ILE A 689 -18.30 -32.17 -23.06
CA ILE A 689 -17.54 -31.51 -21.99
C ILE A 689 -16.06 -31.75 -22.22
N THR A 690 -15.62 -33.00 -22.38
CA THR A 690 -14.23 -33.33 -22.72
C THR A 690 -14.15 -33.90 -24.14
N GLY A 691 -13.01 -33.67 -24.80
CA GLY A 691 -12.71 -34.30 -26.09
C GLY A 691 -12.25 -35.77 -25.92
N PRO A 692 -11.87 -36.43 -27.03
CA PRO A 692 -11.16 -37.70 -26.97
C PRO A 692 -9.93 -37.59 -26.04
N PRO A 693 -9.64 -38.63 -25.24
CA PRO A 693 -10.23 -39.97 -25.24
C PRO A 693 -11.38 -40.11 -24.23
N HIS A 694 -11.50 -39.18 -23.28
CA HIS A 694 -12.47 -39.25 -22.17
C HIS A 694 -13.92 -39.12 -22.64
N ASN A 695 -14.17 -38.27 -23.64
CA ASN A 695 -15.46 -38.08 -24.32
C ASN A 695 -16.66 -37.89 -23.37
N ILE A 696 -16.47 -37.19 -22.25
CA ILE A 696 -17.55 -36.91 -21.30
C ILE A 696 -18.51 -35.92 -21.94
N ARG A 697 -19.78 -36.28 -21.97
CA ARG A 697 -20.86 -35.46 -22.52
C ARG A 697 -21.83 -35.07 -21.41
N GLU A 698 -22.39 -33.89 -21.54
CA GLU A 698 -23.50 -33.40 -20.75
C GLU A 698 -24.79 -33.59 -21.56
N PHE A 699 -25.79 -34.21 -20.95
CA PHE A 699 -27.10 -34.47 -21.55
C PHE A 699 -28.16 -33.65 -20.83
N VAL A 700 -29.03 -32.99 -21.59
CA VAL A 700 -30.23 -32.35 -21.04
C VAL A 700 -31.40 -33.33 -21.21
N LEU A 701 -31.88 -33.85 -20.09
CA LEU A 701 -33.01 -34.77 -19.99
C LEU A 701 -34.26 -33.97 -19.62
N ASN A 702 -35.20 -33.82 -20.55
CA ASN A 702 -36.48 -33.16 -20.28
C ASN A 702 -37.46 -34.16 -19.66
N PHE A 703 -38.26 -33.68 -18.71
CA PHE A 703 -39.26 -34.49 -18.02
C PHE A 703 -40.57 -34.44 -18.83
N GLU A 704 -40.97 -35.59 -19.35
CA GLU A 704 -42.19 -35.73 -20.18
C GLU A 704 -43.40 -36.09 -19.32
N SER A 705 -43.21 -36.95 -18.31
CA SER A 705 -44.24 -37.31 -17.33
C SER A 705 -43.63 -37.62 -15.96
N TYR A 706 -44.45 -37.49 -14.92
CA TYR A 706 -44.08 -37.70 -13.52
C TYR A 706 -44.87 -38.87 -12.96
N GLU A 707 -44.23 -39.75 -12.19
CA GLU A 707 -44.93 -40.83 -11.50
C GLU A 707 -45.31 -40.40 -10.07
N GLY A 708 -46.55 -40.71 -9.64
CA GLY A 708 -47.02 -40.40 -8.29
C GLY A 708 -46.91 -38.92 -7.91
N GLN A 709 -46.22 -38.64 -6.79
CA GLN A 709 -45.99 -37.29 -6.26
C GLN A 709 -44.67 -36.65 -6.72
N ALA A 710 -44.02 -37.21 -7.76
CA ALA A 710 -42.68 -36.77 -8.18
C ALA A 710 -42.62 -35.27 -8.52
N ARG A 711 -43.68 -34.69 -9.12
CA ARG A 711 -43.71 -33.26 -9.46
C ARG A 711 -43.75 -32.35 -8.23
N SER A 712 -44.51 -32.70 -7.20
CA SER A 712 -44.57 -31.93 -5.95
C SER A 712 -43.28 -32.09 -5.16
N GLN A 713 -42.72 -33.30 -5.07
CA GLN A 713 -41.41 -33.53 -4.44
C GLN A 713 -40.29 -32.72 -5.11
N LEU A 714 -40.30 -32.63 -6.45
CA LEU A 714 -39.37 -31.77 -7.21
C LEU A 714 -39.55 -30.29 -6.89
N GLN A 715 -40.79 -29.83 -6.72
CA GLN A 715 -41.05 -28.45 -6.36
C GLN A 715 -40.56 -28.15 -4.93
N SER A 716 -40.89 -29.00 -3.96
CA SER A 716 -40.41 -28.89 -2.58
C SER A 716 -38.87 -28.91 -2.51
N LEU A 717 -38.23 -29.81 -3.26
CA LEU A 717 -36.76 -29.86 -3.38
C LEU A 717 -36.16 -28.54 -3.89
N LEU A 718 -36.82 -27.89 -4.85
CA LEU A 718 -36.35 -26.59 -5.37
C LEU A 718 -36.68 -25.43 -4.41
N GLU A 719 -37.70 -25.56 -3.57
CA GLU A 719 -38.01 -24.60 -2.50
C GLU A 719 -36.96 -24.64 -1.37
N LEU A 720 -36.32 -25.80 -1.13
CA LEU A 720 -35.14 -25.94 -0.23
C LEU A 720 -33.95 -25.06 -0.66
N THR A 721 -33.97 -24.44 -1.85
CA THR A 721 -32.96 -23.44 -2.26
C THR A 721 -32.92 -22.19 -1.40
N ALA A 722 -33.97 -21.92 -0.60
CA ALA A 722 -34.03 -20.79 0.33
C ALA A 722 -33.09 -20.96 1.54
N GLU A 723 -32.77 -22.19 1.93
CA GLU A 723 -31.88 -22.49 3.06
C GLU A 723 -30.41 -22.52 2.60
N PRO A 724 -29.54 -21.59 3.06
CA PRO A 724 -28.18 -21.48 2.57
C PRO A 724 -27.31 -22.73 2.83
N GLN A 725 -27.54 -23.43 3.95
CA GLN A 725 -26.74 -24.58 4.37
C GLN A 725 -27.09 -25.84 3.56
N THR A 726 -28.39 -26.18 3.52
CA THR A 726 -28.95 -27.29 2.73
C THR A 726 -28.58 -27.16 1.25
N ARG A 727 -28.70 -25.94 0.70
CA ARG A 727 -28.27 -25.63 -0.66
C ARG A 727 -26.77 -25.86 -0.87
N HIS A 728 -25.94 -25.45 0.08
CA HIS A 728 -24.47 -25.57 -0.03
C HIS A 728 -24.04 -27.05 -0.06
N GLU A 729 -24.66 -27.89 0.78
CA GLU A 729 -24.44 -29.33 0.81
C GLU A 729 -24.89 -30.02 -0.49
N LEU A 730 -26.11 -29.74 -0.97
CA LEU A 730 -26.63 -30.30 -2.22
C LEU A 730 -25.87 -29.82 -3.46
N MET A 731 -25.23 -28.66 -3.42
CA MET A 731 -24.36 -28.19 -4.51
C MET A 731 -22.98 -28.90 -4.53
N GLY A 732 -22.68 -29.74 -3.52
CA GLY A 732 -21.38 -30.36 -3.36
C GLY A 732 -20.26 -29.33 -3.11
N LEU A 733 -20.60 -28.17 -2.56
CA LEU A 733 -19.62 -27.12 -2.28
C LEU A 733 -18.91 -27.41 -0.95
N HIS A 734 -17.59 -27.27 -0.91
CA HIS A 734 -16.86 -27.10 0.35
C HIS A 734 -16.65 -25.61 0.60
N GLY A 735 -16.81 -25.17 1.86
CA GLY A 735 -16.46 -23.82 2.26
C GLY A 735 -15.02 -23.50 1.86
N SER A 736 -14.78 -22.29 1.36
CA SER A 736 -13.43 -21.81 1.06
C SER A 736 -12.54 -21.92 2.30
N ARG A 737 -11.26 -22.33 2.13
CA ARG A 737 -10.28 -22.32 3.21
C ARG A 737 -10.35 -20.99 3.96
N ARG A 738 -10.67 -21.02 5.26
CA ARG A 738 -10.60 -19.82 6.10
C ARG A 738 -9.16 -19.36 6.15
N GLN A 739 -8.85 -18.21 5.56
CA GLN A 739 -7.54 -17.60 5.66
C GLN A 739 -7.43 -16.91 7.04
N PRO A 740 -6.57 -17.39 7.95
CA PRO A 740 -6.49 -16.80 9.29
C PRO A 740 -5.89 -15.39 9.20
N LEU A 741 -6.73 -14.36 9.35
CA LEU A 741 -6.32 -12.95 9.37
C LEU A 741 -5.62 -12.56 10.68
N LEU A 742 -6.10 -13.07 11.81
CA LEU A 742 -5.71 -12.59 13.14
C LEU A 742 -4.25 -12.86 13.51
N ARG A 743 -3.70 -14.03 13.18
CA ARG A 743 -2.34 -14.41 13.61
C ARG A 743 -1.22 -13.57 12.97
N PRO A 744 -1.17 -13.38 11.64
CA PRO A 744 -0.16 -12.53 11.03
C PRO A 744 -0.36 -11.05 11.38
N LEU A 745 -1.60 -10.59 11.53
CA LEU A 745 -1.89 -9.23 12.01
C LEU A 745 -1.45 -9.03 13.47
N ALA A 746 -1.65 -10.03 14.34
CA ALA A 746 -1.20 -9.98 15.73
C ALA A 746 0.34 -10.03 15.85
N ALA A 747 1.02 -10.84 15.02
CA ALA A 747 2.48 -10.88 14.99
C ALA A 747 3.07 -9.56 14.48
N ALA A 748 2.50 -8.99 13.41
CA ALA A 748 2.86 -7.66 12.95
C ALA A 748 2.57 -6.61 14.04
N ALA A 749 1.39 -6.63 14.66
CA ALA A 749 1.03 -5.72 15.74
C ALA A 749 1.97 -5.82 16.96
N LEU A 750 2.43 -7.02 17.32
CA LEU A 750 3.38 -7.21 18.42
C LEU A 750 4.75 -6.60 18.10
N ILE A 751 5.25 -6.82 16.88
CA ILE A 751 6.48 -6.20 16.39
C ILE A 751 6.31 -4.67 16.36
N LEU A 752 5.14 -4.17 15.94
CA LEU A 752 4.80 -2.74 15.95
C LEU A 752 4.74 -2.15 17.35
N MET A 753 4.16 -2.86 18.33
CA MET A 753 4.14 -2.42 19.72
C MET A 753 5.54 -2.27 20.30
N ILE A 754 6.52 -3.02 19.81
CA ILE A 754 7.93 -2.91 20.26
C ILE A 754 8.66 -1.82 19.47
N LEU A 755 8.51 -1.79 18.14
CA LEU A 755 9.25 -0.88 17.27
C LEU A 755 8.74 0.56 17.32
N SER A 756 7.44 0.80 17.57
CA SER A 756 6.89 2.17 17.56
C SER A 756 7.41 3.00 18.75
N PRO A 757 7.38 2.53 20.01
CA PRO A 757 7.98 3.24 21.13
C PRO A 757 9.50 3.36 20.99
N ALA A 758 10.16 2.33 20.44
CA ALA A 758 11.59 2.40 20.15
C ALA A 758 11.92 3.44 19.07
N ALA A 759 11.11 3.55 18.01
CA ALA A 759 11.26 4.56 16.97
C ALA A 759 11.08 5.98 17.53
N VAL A 760 10.02 6.18 18.31
CA VAL A 760 9.75 7.46 19.00
C VAL A 760 10.83 7.77 20.03
N GLY A 761 11.33 6.77 20.76
CA GLY A 761 12.42 6.91 21.74
C GLY A 761 13.76 7.25 21.08
N VAL A 762 14.14 6.55 20.01
CA VAL A 762 15.33 6.85 19.21
C VAL A 762 15.22 8.23 18.59
N PHE A 763 14.05 8.58 18.05
CA PHE A 763 13.78 9.90 17.48
C PHE A 763 13.93 11.01 18.53
N LYS A 764 13.26 10.87 19.68
CA LYS A 764 13.39 11.81 20.79
C LYS A 764 14.84 11.92 21.26
N HIS A 765 15.57 10.81 21.37
CA HIS A 765 16.97 10.83 21.79
C HIS A 765 17.89 11.48 20.75
N THR A 766 17.68 11.22 19.46
CA THR A 766 18.54 11.72 18.37
C THR A 766 18.35 13.22 18.15
N TYR A 767 17.13 13.73 18.36
CA TYR A 767 16.76 15.11 18.06
C TYR A 767 16.25 15.87 19.29
N ASP A 768 16.61 15.46 20.51
CA ASP A 768 16.16 16.11 21.75
C ASP A 768 16.52 17.59 21.76
N ASP A 769 17.74 17.89 21.29
CA ASP A 769 18.28 19.24 21.15
C ASP A 769 17.49 20.06 20.14
N ASP A 770 17.14 19.47 19.00
CA ASP A 770 16.39 20.16 17.96
C ASP A 770 14.91 20.37 18.38
N LEU A 771 14.33 19.44 19.16
CA LEU A 771 12.99 19.61 19.76
C LEU A 771 12.98 20.74 20.78
N LEU A 772 14.06 20.88 21.56
CA LEU A 772 14.21 21.96 22.50
C LEU A 772 14.22 23.31 21.76
N LEU A 773 14.99 23.42 20.67
CA LEU A 773 15.05 24.64 19.86
C LEU A 773 13.70 25.00 19.23
N VAL A 774 12.96 24.02 18.70
CA VAL A 774 11.61 24.26 18.14
C VAL A 774 10.64 24.74 19.23
N LYS A 775 10.68 24.14 20.41
CA LYS A 775 9.83 24.57 21.54
C LYS A 775 10.15 25.99 21.99
N THR A 776 11.43 26.39 21.98
CA THR A 776 11.80 27.78 22.31
C THR A 776 11.27 28.79 21.30
N THR A 777 10.99 28.38 20.06
CA THR A 777 10.43 29.26 19.02
C THR A 777 8.90 29.32 18.97
N ASP A 778 8.17 28.48 19.72
CA ASP A 778 6.70 28.43 19.69
C ASP A 778 6.06 29.48 20.62
N GLU A 779 5.17 30.34 20.10
CA GLU A 779 4.49 31.42 20.83
C GLU A 779 3.54 30.90 21.92
N ALA A 780 3.00 29.69 21.77
CA ALA A 780 2.01 29.12 22.71
C ALA A 780 2.63 28.50 23.98
N ALA A 781 3.95 28.32 24.04
CA ALA A 781 4.64 27.61 25.11
C ALA A 781 5.26 28.55 26.15
N VAL A 782 4.43 29.32 26.87
CA VAL A 782 4.85 30.41 27.78
C VAL A 782 5.52 29.90 29.08
N ASP A 783 5.34 28.64 29.47
CA ASP A 783 5.63 28.15 30.84
C ASP A 783 7.00 27.46 31.09
N THR A 784 7.98 27.55 30.17
CA THR A 784 9.25 26.80 30.31
C THR A 784 10.54 27.63 30.26
N ALA A 785 10.54 28.83 30.84
CA ALA A 785 11.66 29.78 30.80
C ALA A 785 12.94 29.35 31.55
N LEU A 786 12.86 28.42 32.52
CA LEU A 786 14.04 27.99 33.31
C LEU A 786 14.72 26.71 32.78
N ALA A 787 14.02 25.90 31.97
CA ALA A 787 14.58 24.69 31.35
C ALA A 787 15.22 24.96 29.98
N SER A 788 14.91 26.10 29.34
CA SER A 788 15.40 26.47 28.00
C SER A 788 16.84 27.00 27.99
N ALA A 789 17.26 27.77 29.00
CA ALA A 789 18.54 28.48 28.97
C ALA A 789 19.77 27.55 29.05
N GLU A 790 19.76 26.54 29.94
CA GLU A 790 20.88 25.60 30.11
C GLU A 790 21.02 24.67 28.89
N GLY A 791 19.89 24.20 28.35
CA GLY A 791 19.88 23.39 27.13
C GLY A 791 20.32 24.19 25.90
N LEU A 792 19.86 25.44 25.74
CA LEU A 792 20.28 26.34 24.67
C LEU A 792 21.79 26.64 24.75
N ASN A 793 22.34 26.84 25.95
CA ASN A 793 23.78 27.03 26.17
C ASN A 793 24.61 25.81 25.77
N ARG A 794 24.16 24.60 26.14
CA ARG A 794 24.82 23.35 25.74
C ARG A 794 24.85 23.22 24.23
N ILE A 795 23.70 23.40 23.57
CA ILE A 795 23.57 23.27 22.11
C ILE A 795 24.44 24.30 21.39
N LEU A 796 24.47 25.54 21.88
CA LEU A 796 25.33 26.60 21.35
C LEU A 796 26.82 26.25 21.48
N ALA A 797 27.27 25.78 22.65
CA ALA A 797 28.66 25.38 22.87
C ALA A 797 29.07 24.19 21.97
N GLU A 798 28.17 23.25 21.76
CA GLU A 798 28.39 22.11 20.85
C GLU A 798 28.46 22.57 19.38
N ALA A 799 27.54 23.43 18.95
CA ALA A 799 27.50 23.97 17.60
C ALA A 799 28.76 24.78 17.24
N LEU A 800 29.35 25.47 18.22
CA LEU A 800 30.56 26.28 18.07
C LEU A 800 31.87 25.47 18.16
N SER A 801 31.84 24.26 18.74
CA SER A 801 33.03 23.41 18.91
C SER A 801 33.22 22.39 17.79
N LYS A 802 32.15 22.03 17.08
CA LYS A 802 32.23 21.14 15.92
C LYS A 802 32.67 21.88 14.66
N GLU A 803 33.61 21.30 13.92
CA GLU A 803 34.16 21.86 12.67
C GLU A 803 33.09 21.99 11.56
N GLN A 804 32.05 21.15 11.59
CA GLN A 804 30.90 21.23 10.67
C GLN A 804 29.60 20.81 11.36
N THR A 805 28.85 21.79 11.87
CA THR A 805 27.51 21.58 12.47
C THR A 805 26.43 21.56 11.39
N ASP A 806 25.40 20.73 11.56
CA ASP A 806 24.27 20.64 10.62
C ASP A 806 23.57 21.99 10.43
N LEU A 807 23.37 22.40 9.16
CA LEU A 807 22.79 23.69 8.78
C LEU A 807 21.40 23.90 9.39
N ARG A 808 20.60 22.82 9.48
CA ARG A 808 19.26 22.86 10.05
C ARG A 808 19.30 23.21 11.54
N ARG A 809 20.19 22.59 12.30
CA ARG A 809 20.41 22.90 13.73
C ARG A 809 20.86 24.34 13.91
N LEU A 810 21.72 24.85 13.02
CA LEU A 810 22.15 26.24 13.07
C LEU A 810 21.00 27.23 12.81
N ILE A 811 20.07 26.92 11.89
CA ILE A 811 18.89 27.76 11.64
C ILE A 811 17.94 27.76 12.85
N LEU A 812 17.62 26.58 13.39
CA LEU A 812 16.80 26.48 14.61
C LEU A 812 17.44 27.21 15.79
N LEU A 813 18.77 27.13 15.91
CA LEU A 813 19.53 27.83 16.93
C LEU A 813 19.53 29.35 16.71
N LYS A 814 19.63 29.81 15.46
CA LYS A 814 19.48 31.23 15.10
C LYS A 814 18.12 31.74 15.58
N ASP A 815 17.03 31.07 15.20
CA ASP A 815 15.68 31.53 15.50
C ASP A 815 15.41 31.52 17.02
N ALA A 816 15.92 30.52 17.74
CA ALA A 816 15.86 30.47 19.20
C ALA A 816 16.66 31.61 19.87
N LEU A 817 17.88 31.90 19.39
CA LEU A 817 18.72 32.99 19.94
C LEU A 817 18.15 34.38 19.63
N GLU A 818 17.54 34.56 18.46
CA GLU A 818 16.88 35.80 18.06
C GLU A 818 15.69 36.11 18.98
N ARG A 819 14.87 35.11 19.29
CA ARG A 819 13.74 35.25 20.22
C ARG A 819 14.17 35.54 21.66
N GLU A 820 15.24 34.89 22.14
CA GLU A 820 15.78 35.11 23.49
C GLU A 820 16.58 36.42 23.60
N GLY A 821 16.74 37.19 22.52
CA GLY A 821 17.49 38.46 22.51
C GLY A 821 19.00 38.29 22.70
N ARG A 822 19.55 37.11 22.39
CA ARG A 822 20.96 36.75 22.58
C ARG A 822 21.82 37.11 21.36
N PHE A 823 21.85 38.40 21.03
CA PHE A 823 22.34 38.90 19.74
C PHE A 823 23.84 38.67 19.46
N GLU A 824 24.71 38.67 20.47
CA GLU A 824 26.16 38.39 20.26
C GLU A 824 26.41 36.94 19.81
N GLU A 825 25.63 36.00 20.33
CA GLU A 825 25.75 34.58 19.97
C GLU A 825 25.03 34.30 18.66
N LEU A 826 23.92 34.99 18.40
CA LEU A 826 23.24 35.01 17.11
C LEU A 826 24.21 35.39 15.98
N VAL A 827 25.03 36.44 16.16
CA VAL A 827 26.05 36.83 15.16
C VAL A 827 27.03 35.69 14.89
N ARG A 828 27.48 34.95 15.93
CA ARG A 828 28.41 33.82 15.77
C ARG A 828 27.77 32.67 14.99
N VAL A 829 26.51 32.34 15.29
CA VAL A 829 25.75 31.30 14.58
C VAL A 829 25.48 31.70 13.13
N CYS A 830 25.02 32.94 12.88
CA CYS A 830 24.81 33.45 11.52
C CYS A 830 26.09 33.44 10.67
N ARG A 831 27.27 33.69 11.26
CA ARG A 831 28.55 33.54 10.55
C ARG A 831 28.83 32.11 10.13
N LEU A 832 28.54 31.12 10.97
CA LEU A 832 28.66 29.69 10.61
C LEU A 832 27.71 29.31 9.48
N ILE A 833 26.46 29.80 9.54
CA ILE A 833 25.45 29.58 8.49
C ILE A 833 25.94 30.16 7.14
N VAL A 834 26.39 31.42 7.14
CA VAL A 834 26.92 32.08 5.93
C VAL A 834 28.19 31.40 5.42
N ALA A 835 29.06 30.89 6.29
CA ALA A 835 30.25 30.13 5.87
C ALA A 835 29.88 28.83 5.13
N GLN A 836 28.79 28.17 5.52
CA GLN A 836 28.28 26.98 4.83
C GLN A 836 27.51 27.31 3.54
N ARG A 837 26.85 28.47 3.48
CA ARG A 837 26.07 28.93 2.33
C ARG A 837 26.51 30.35 1.89
N PRO A 838 27.74 30.51 1.36
CA PRO A 838 28.33 31.83 1.11
C PRO A 838 27.70 32.61 -0.06
N ARG A 839 26.82 31.98 -0.84
CA ARG A 839 26.11 32.59 -1.97
C ARG A 839 24.62 32.79 -1.74
N ASP A 840 24.12 32.45 -0.54
CA ASP A 840 22.71 32.58 -0.21
C ASP A 840 22.42 33.99 0.34
N PRO A 841 21.68 34.84 -0.39
CA PRO A 841 21.40 36.21 0.04
C PRO A 841 20.57 36.27 1.32
N ASP A 842 19.73 35.27 1.60
CA ASP A 842 18.85 35.29 2.78
C ASP A 842 19.64 35.04 4.06
N MET A 843 20.66 34.18 4.00
CA MET A 843 21.61 34.00 5.10
C MET A 843 22.46 35.26 5.32
N GLY A 844 22.82 35.95 4.23
CA GLY A 844 23.48 37.26 4.28
C GLY A 844 22.62 38.32 4.99
N LYS A 845 21.32 38.39 4.67
CA LYS A 845 20.36 39.30 5.34
C LYS A 845 20.25 38.99 6.83
N ALA A 846 20.15 37.72 7.19
CA ALA A 846 20.07 37.28 8.59
C ALA A 846 21.31 37.69 9.40
N LEU A 847 22.52 37.59 8.80
CA LEU A 847 23.74 38.05 9.46
C LEU A 847 23.80 39.57 9.60
N VAL A 848 23.39 40.33 8.58
CA VAL A 848 23.32 41.80 8.64
C VAL A 848 22.34 42.25 9.73
N ALA A 849 21.14 41.66 9.78
CA ALA A 849 20.16 41.94 10.82
C ALA A 849 20.71 41.63 12.22
N ALA A 850 21.31 40.45 12.41
CA ALA A 850 21.92 40.06 13.67
C ALA A 850 23.04 41.01 14.13
N LEU A 851 23.88 41.50 13.20
CA LEU A 851 24.92 42.48 13.51
C LEU A 851 24.33 43.83 13.94
N THR A 852 23.26 44.26 13.27
CA THR A 852 22.54 45.50 13.61
C THR A 852 21.86 45.39 14.98
N ASP A 853 21.27 44.24 15.32
CA ASP A 853 20.66 44.00 16.63
C ASP A 853 21.69 43.88 17.76
N ALA A 854 22.87 43.31 17.46
CA ALA A 854 24.02 43.29 18.36
C ALA A 854 24.74 44.65 18.50
N ARG A 855 24.22 45.72 17.89
CA ARG A 855 24.82 47.07 17.87
C ARG A 855 26.23 47.14 17.23
N ARG A 856 26.58 46.21 16.35
CA ARG A 856 27.84 46.18 15.58
C ARG A 856 27.67 46.91 14.25
N PHE A 857 27.33 48.19 14.33
CA PHE A 857 26.88 48.98 13.19
C PHE A 857 27.91 49.10 12.06
N ASP A 858 29.20 49.25 12.38
CA ASP A 858 30.27 49.36 11.37
C ASP A 858 30.45 48.09 10.55
N GLU A 859 30.36 46.92 11.21
CA GLU A 859 30.45 45.63 10.55
C GLU A 859 29.22 45.34 9.70
N SER A 860 28.02 45.68 10.21
CA SER A 860 26.78 45.56 9.45
C SER A 860 26.79 46.43 8.19
N ALA A 861 27.29 47.67 8.28
CA ALA A 861 27.42 48.59 7.15
C ALA A 861 28.40 48.05 6.09
N THR A 862 29.58 47.60 6.53
CA THR A 862 30.61 47.03 5.65
C THR A 862 30.09 45.79 4.92
N LEU A 863 29.42 44.89 5.65
CA LEU A 863 28.87 43.66 5.09
C LEU A 863 27.72 43.92 4.12
N SER A 864 26.83 44.87 4.45
CA SER A 864 25.72 45.28 3.57
C SER A 864 26.23 45.84 2.24
N ALA A 865 27.29 46.65 2.26
CA ALA A 865 27.92 47.20 1.06
C ALA A 865 28.59 46.10 0.21
N ALA A 866 29.27 45.14 0.84
CA ALA A 866 29.89 44.01 0.15
C ALA A 866 28.86 43.11 -0.54
N TRP A 867 27.77 42.76 0.15
CA TRP A 867 26.69 41.96 -0.43
C TRP A 867 25.98 42.68 -1.57
N ARG A 868 25.69 43.98 -1.40
CA ARG A 868 25.10 44.79 -2.47
C ARG A 868 25.94 44.75 -3.74
N SER A 869 27.24 45.06 -3.63
CA SER A 869 28.15 45.07 -4.78
C SER A 869 28.26 43.69 -5.45
N ALA A 870 28.34 42.62 -4.66
CA ALA A 870 28.41 41.26 -5.18
C ALA A 870 27.13 40.82 -5.91
N LEU A 871 25.95 41.21 -5.41
CA LEU A 871 24.66 40.88 -6.01
C LEU A 871 24.34 41.71 -7.25
N GLU A 872 24.76 42.99 -7.27
CA GLU A 872 24.68 43.84 -8.47
C GLU A 872 25.53 43.26 -9.61
N ALA A 873 26.76 42.82 -9.32
CA ALA A 873 27.63 42.17 -10.31
C ALA A 873 27.05 40.86 -10.88
N GLN A 874 26.14 40.21 -10.16
CA GLN A 874 25.44 39.00 -10.58
C GLN A 874 24.08 39.27 -11.25
N GLY A 875 23.69 40.54 -11.40
CA GLY A 875 22.39 40.93 -11.98
C GLY A 875 21.19 40.67 -11.06
N MET A 876 21.40 40.42 -9.76
CA MET A 876 20.35 40.17 -8.77
C MET A 876 19.85 41.46 -8.11
N THR A 877 19.33 42.39 -8.92
CA THR A 877 18.98 43.77 -8.51
C THR A 877 18.01 43.82 -7.33
N SER A 878 17.00 42.94 -7.28
CA SER A 878 16.04 42.89 -6.16
C SER A 878 16.70 42.57 -4.81
N HIS A 879 17.71 41.70 -4.80
CA HIS A 879 18.41 41.33 -3.57
C HIS A 879 19.37 42.43 -3.14
N ALA A 880 20.10 43.03 -4.09
CA ALA A 880 20.95 44.19 -3.83
C ALA A 880 20.18 45.37 -3.21
N ASN A 881 18.98 45.66 -3.73
CA ASN A 881 18.08 46.68 -3.20
C ASN A 881 17.66 46.41 -1.75
N THR A 882 17.58 45.13 -1.35
CA THR A 882 17.25 44.75 0.03
C THR A 882 18.38 45.11 0.99
N PHE A 883 19.64 44.87 0.60
CA PHE A 883 20.81 45.23 1.40
C PHE A 883 20.99 46.76 1.51
N GLU A 884 20.56 47.53 0.51
CA GLU A 884 20.51 48.99 0.60
C GLU A 884 19.52 49.48 1.67
N VAL A 885 18.34 48.85 1.78
CA VAL A 885 17.37 49.16 2.83
C VAL A 885 17.88 48.73 4.22
N LEU A 886 18.54 47.57 4.31
CA LEU A 886 19.16 47.11 5.56
C LEU A 886 20.26 48.07 6.05
N ALA A 887 21.06 48.61 5.13
CA ALA A 887 22.06 49.64 5.47
C ALA A 887 21.40 50.93 6.01
N ALA A 888 20.27 51.36 5.44
CA ALA A 888 19.52 52.51 5.93
C ALA A 888 18.90 52.26 7.32
N ARG A 889 18.39 51.04 7.57
CA ARG A 889 17.91 50.62 8.90
C ARG A 889 19.03 50.55 9.94
N ASN A 890 20.23 50.14 9.53
CA ASN A 890 21.41 50.13 10.37
C ASN A 890 21.78 51.56 10.83
N LEU A 891 21.71 52.55 9.94
CA LEU A 891 21.89 53.97 10.29
C LEU A 891 20.85 54.43 11.32
N ARG A 892 19.57 54.05 11.12
CA ARG A 892 18.50 54.38 12.06
C ARG A 892 18.79 53.85 13.46
N LYS A 893 19.18 52.57 13.58
CA LYS A 893 19.50 51.96 14.88
C LYS A 893 20.79 52.51 15.50
N SER A 894 21.73 53.00 14.68
CA SER A 894 22.96 53.64 15.17
C SER A 894 22.73 55.04 15.76
N GLY A 895 21.55 55.62 15.55
CA GLY A 895 21.21 56.98 16.00
C GLY A 895 21.62 58.09 15.04
N ASP A 896 22.09 57.76 13.82
CA ASP A 896 22.40 58.74 12.78
C ASP A 896 21.12 59.17 12.04
N GLU A 897 20.36 60.08 12.65
CA GLU A 897 19.10 60.58 12.10
C GLU A 897 19.27 61.23 10.71
N PHE A 898 20.34 62.00 10.52
CA PHE A 898 20.60 62.70 9.27
C PHE A 898 20.97 61.72 8.14
N GLY A 899 21.90 60.80 8.41
CA GLY A 899 22.27 59.75 7.46
C GLY A 899 21.10 58.82 7.13
N THR A 900 20.24 58.54 8.09
CA THR A 900 19.00 57.76 7.89
C THR A 900 18.05 58.47 6.93
N LEU A 901 17.73 59.74 7.19
CA LEU A 901 16.84 60.53 6.35
C LEU A 901 17.37 60.67 4.93
N ASP A 902 18.68 60.91 4.75
CA ASP A 902 19.29 61.00 3.43
C ASP A 902 19.30 59.66 2.68
N ALA A 903 19.58 58.55 3.37
CA ALA A 903 19.56 57.22 2.79
C ALA A 903 18.15 56.81 2.31
N PHE A 904 17.14 56.95 3.17
CA PHE A 904 15.75 56.66 2.79
C PHE A 904 15.23 57.61 1.70
N ARG A 905 15.61 58.90 1.73
CA ARG A 905 15.30 59.85 0.65
C ARG A 905 15.83 59.38 -0.71
N ARG A 906 17.09 58.95 -0.78
CA ARG A 906 17.70 58.42 -2.00
C ARG A 906 17.02 57.14 -2.48
N ILE A 907 16.67 56.24 -1.56
CA ILE A 907 15.96 54.99 -1.88
C ILE A 907 14.58 55.28 -2.46
N VAL A 908 13.79 56.14 -1.81
CA VAL A 908 12.43 56.50 -2.26
C VAL A 908 12.46 57.27 -3.58
N ALA A 909 13.45 58.15 -3.78
CA ALA A 909 13.60 58.86 -5.05
C ALA A 909 13.97 57.93 -6.22
N ALA A 910 14.77 56.90 -5.96
CA ALA A 910 15.15 55.91 -6.97
C ALA A 910 14.04 54.86 -7.23
N ARG A 911 13.21 54.59 -6.22
CA ARG A 911 12.17 53.55 -6.22
C ARG A 911 10.85 54.09 -5.65
N PRO A 912 10.20 55.04 -6.35
CA PRO A 912 8.98 55.68 -5.86
C PRO A 912 7.80 54.73 -5.75
N GLU A 913 7.85 53.54 -6.35
CA GLU A 913 6.80 52.50 -6.32
C GLU A 913 6.80 51.63 -5.05
N ASP A 914 7.90 51.57 -4.29
CA ASP A 914 8.03 50.70 -3.10
C ASP A 914 7.28 51.26 -1.88
N GLU A 915 6.00 50.85 -1.74
CA GLU A 915 5.10 51.31 -0.67
C GLU A 915 5.67 51.13 0.74
N LYS A 916 6.30 49.98 1.01
CA LYS A 916 6.79 49.65 2.36
C LYS A 916 7.91 50.60 2.77
N VAL A 917 8.81 50.89 1.85
CA VAL A 917 9.92 51.82 2.10
C VAL A 917 9.43 53.26 2.18
N ARG A 918 8.44 53.66 1.37
CA ARG A 918 7.79 54.98 1.49
C ARG A 918 7.15 55.18 2.86
N ALA A 919 6.43 54.18 3.37
CA ALA A 919 5.78 54.24 4.68
C ALA A 919 6.81 54.33 5.82
N GLU A 920 7.90 53.56 5.73
CA GLU A 920 9.00 53.62 6.70
C GLU A 920 9.70 54.99 6.68
N TYR A 921 9.97 55.54 5.49
CA TYR A 921 10.52 56.88 5.34
C TYR A 921 9.60 57.96 5.92
N LEU A 922 8.29 57.87 5.64
CA LEU A 922 7.30 58.79 6.21
C LEU A 922 7.34 58.76 7.75
N GLY A 923 7.32 57.57 8.34
CA GLY A 923 7.39 57.43 9.80
C GLY A 923 8.62 58.13 10.38
N ILE A 924 9.79 57.95 9.75
CA ILE A 924 11.04 58.60 10.14
C ILE A 924 10.95 60.13 10.01
N MET A 925 10.34 60.64 8.93
CA MET A 925 10.14 62.08 8.76
C MET A 925 9.22 62.67 9.83
N LEU A 926 8.15 61.96 10.20
CA LEU A 926 7.21 62.41 11.22
C LEU A 926 7.85 62.39 12.62
N GLU A 927 8.60 61.34 12.96
CA GLU A 927 9.39 61.24 14.20
C GLU A 927 10.40 62.40 14.31
N ALA A 928 11.03 62.78 13.19
CA ALA A 928 11.96 63.91 13.11
C ALA A 928 11.27 65.30 13.08
N GLY A 929 9.94 65.36 13.20
CA GLY A 929 9.18 66.63 13.18
C GLY A 929 9.10 67.30 11.80
N LEU A 930 9.45 66.60 10.72
CA LEU A 930 9.51 67.12 9.34
C LEU A 930 8.17 66.98 8.59
N ALA A 931 7.04 67.05 9.30
CA ALA A 931 5.71 66.79 8.71
C ALA A 931 5.35 67.72 7.55
N HIS A 932 5.74 69.01 7.60
CA HIS A 932 5.53 69.94 6.48
C HIS A 932 6.39 69.61 5.25
N GLU A 933 7.60 69.08 5.46
CA GLU A 933 8.47 68.65 4.37
C GLU A 933 7.96 67.34 3.76
N ALA A 934 7.53 66.41 4.61
CA ALA A 934 6.86 65.18 4.18
C ALA A 934 5.64 65.50 3.32
N LEU A 935 4.81 66.47 3.72
CA LEU A 935 3.66 66.87 2.91
C LEU A 935 4.07 67.32 1.50
N ARG A 936 5.09 68.19 1.39
CA ARG A 936 5.58 68.65 0.07
C ARG A 936 6.11 67.50 -0.79
N GLN A 937 6.85 66.58 -0.20
CA GLN A 937 7.45 65.45 -0.93
C GLN A 937 6.38 64.44 -1.38
N PHE A 938 5.44 64.08 -0.51
CA PHE A 938 4.41 63.09 -0.80
C PHE A 938 3.29 63.62 -1.70
N THR A 939 3.01 64.93 -1.68
CA THR A 939 2.11 65.56 -2.67
C THR A 939 2.70 65.57 -4.09
N ALA A 940 4.03 65.53 -4.23
CA ALA A 940 4.70 65.46 -5.53
C ALA A 940 4.72 64.04 -6.14
N LEU A 941 4.36 63.01 -5.36
CA LEU A 941 4.27 61.63 -5.82
C LEU A 941 2.96 61.36 -6.58
N PRO A 942 2.89 60.30 -7.40
CA PRO A 942 1.64 59.85 -8.02
C PRO A 942 0.57 59.61 -6.95
N GLN A 943 -0.62 60.20 -7.15
CA GLN A 943 -1.71 60.20 -6.17
C GLN A 943 -2.50 58.87 -6.17
N ASP A 944 -1.79 57.76 -5.96
CA ASP A 944 -2.38 56.44 -5.75
C ASP A 944 -3.01 56.30 -4.36
N GLN A 945 -3.69 55.18 -4.10
CA GLN A 945 -4.40 54.96 -2.82
C GLN A 945 -3.44 55.00 -1.62
N SER A 946 -2.22 54.47 -1.77
CA SER A 946 -1.19 54.42 -0.72
C SER A 946 -0.66 55.82 -0.39
N THR A 947 -0.33 56.62 -1.41
CA THR A 947 0.15 57.99 -1.25
C THR A 947 -0.92 58.88 -0.62
N ARG A 948 -2.19 58.72 -0.99
CA ARG A 948 -3.29 59.44 -0.35
C ARG A 948 -3.47 59.09 1.12
N ARG A 949 -3.30 57.82 1.53
CA ARG A 949 -3.27 57.43 2.95
C ARG A 949 -2.10 58.06 3.69
N GLN A 950 -0.92 58.06 3.08
CA GLN A 950 0.28 58.70 3.64
C GLN A 950 0.08 60.21 3.83
N ILE A 951 -0.53 60.91 2.86
CA ILE A 951 -0.91 62.33 2.97
C ILE A 951 -1.93 62.55 4.09
N MET A 952 -2.93 61.67 4.23
CA MET A 952 -3.88 61.72 5.35
C MET A 952 -3.18 61.58 6.71
N THR A 953 -2.23 60.64 6.83
CA THR A 953 -1.40 60.48 8.05
C THR A 953 -0.58 61.74 8.34
N ILE A 954 -0.02 62.38 7.30
CA ILE A 954 0.74 63.64 7.45
C ILE A 954 -0.17 64.76 7.97
N HIS A 955 -1.36 64.94 7.38
CA HIS A 955 -2.33 65.94 7.85
C HIS A 955 -2.77 65.69 9.29
N SER A 956 -3.00 64.43 9.66
CA SER A 956 -3.30 64.05 11.04
C SER A 956 -2.15 64.40 12.00
N SER A 957 -0.90 64.17 11.61
CA SER A 957 0.27 64.51 12.42
C SER A 957 0.47 66.02 12.56
N LEU A 958 0.03 66.82 11.59
CA LEU A 958 0.04 68.29 11.64
C LEU A 958 -1.11 68.87 12.47
N GLY A 959 -2.03 68.04 12.97
CA GLY A 959 -3.26 68.48 13.63
C GLY A 959 -4.29 69.09 12.68
N ASP A 960 -4.10 68.98 11.37
CA ASP A 960 -4.98 69.55 10.34
C ASP A 960 -6.11 68.57 10.00
N PHE A 961 -6.92 68.24 11.00
CA PHE A 961 -7.92 67.17 10.94
C PHE A 961 -9.00 67.39 9.88
N ARG A 962 -9.28 68.64 9.47
CA ARG A 962 -10.19 68.94 8.37
C ARG A 962 -9.66 68.46 7.02
N GLN A 963 -8.37 68.63 6.76
CA GLN A 963 -7.76 68.14 5.53
C GLN A 963 -7.64 66.62 5.56
N ALA A 964 -7.28 66.04 6.71
CA ALA A 964 -7.27 64.59 6.89
C ALA A 964 -8.66 63.96 6.67
N GLU A 965 -9.73 64.60 7.17
CA GLU A 965 -11.12 64.21 6.94
C GLU A 965 -11.48 64.26 5.45
N GLY A 966 -11.11 65.34 4.75
CA GLY A 966 -11.35 65.48 3.31
C GLY A 966 -10.72 64.34 2.51
N VAL A 967 -9.45 64.02 2.79
CA VAL A 967 -8.74 62.91 2.14
C VAL A 967 -9.35 61.55 2.50
N ALA A 968 -9.75 61.34 3.75
CA ALA A 968 -10.41 60.10 4.19
C ALA A 968 -11.76 59.89 3.47
N ARG A 969 -12.57 60.95 3.32
CA ARG A 969 -13.85 60.89 2.58
C ARG A 969 -13.64 60.61 1.09
N ASP A 970 -12.62 61.20 0.48
CA ASP A 970 -12.29 60.93 -0.92
C ASP A 970 -11.80 59.50 -1.13
N LEU A 971 -10.98 58.97 -0.22
CA LEU A 971 -10.58 57.56 -0.23
C LEU A 971 -11.75 56.59 -0.01
N LEU A 972 -12.71 56.95 0.84
CA LEU A 972 -13.92 56.15 1.09
C LEU A 972 -14.89 56.12 -0.10
N ARG A 973 -14.85 57.10 -1.00
CA ARG A 973 -15.58 57.02 -2.28
C ARG A 973 -15.02 55.94 -3.18
N ASP A 974 -13.71 55.78 -3.19
CA ASP A 974 -13.01 54.75 -3.97
C ASP A 974 -13.11 53.36 -3.30
N ILE A 975 -13.13 53.31 -1.96
CA ILE A 975 -13.13 52.07 -1.16
C ILE A 975 -14.19 52.13 -0.03
N PRO A 976 -15.49 51.99 -0.36
CA PRO A 976 -16.58 52.21 0.60
C PRO A 976 -16.70 51.13 1.69
N THR A 977 -15.94 50.04 1.61
CA THR A 977 -16.00 48.93 2.58
C THR A 977 -14.80 48.88 3.53
N ASP A 978 -13.87 49.86 3.47
CA ASP A 978 -12.69 49.85 4.34
C ASP A 978 -13.02 50.29 5.76
N VAL A 979 -13.14 49.31 6.67
CA VAL A 979 -13.44 49.53 8.10
C VAL A 979 -12.39 50.40 8.79
N LYS A 980 -11.10 50.23 8.49
CA LYS A 980 -10.02 51.02 9.14
C LYS A 980 -10.13 52.49 8.79
N LEU A 981 -10.44 52.78 7.53
CA LEU A 981 -10.59 54.15 7.05
C LEU A 981 -11.85 54.83 7.63
N HIS A 982 -12.94 54.08 7.86
CA HIS A 982 -14.10 54.59 8.60
C HIS A 982 -13.78 54.89 10.07
N ILE A 983 -12.95 54.07 10.73
CA ILE A 983 -12.49 54.31 12.10
C ILE A 983 -11.64 55.59 12.16
N GLU A 984 -10.69 55.76 11.23
CA GLU A 984 -9.85 56.97 11.14
C GLU A 984 -10.71 58.23 10.91
N LEU A 985 -11.69 58.16 9.99
CA LEU A 985 -12.65 59.23 9.77
C LEU A 985 -13.43 59.57 11.05
N ALA A 986 -13.92 58.57 11.77
CA ALA A 986 -14.64 58.78 13.02
C ALA A 986 -13.75 59.42 14.09
N ASN A 987 -12.47 59.03 14.19
CA ASN A 987 -11.50 59.65 15.09
C ASN A 987 -11.22 61.12 14.73
N PHE A 988 -11.07 61.43 13.44
CA PHE A 988 -10.90 62.82 12.98
C PHE A 988 -12.12 63.69 13.32
N LEU A 989 -13.33 63.12 13.26
CA LEU A 989 -14.56 63.81 13.68
C LEU A 989 -14.60 64.01 15.20
N CYS A 990 -14.19 63.01 15.99
CA CYS A 990 -14.06 63.14 17.45
C CYS A 990 -13.09 64.25 17.85
N TRP A 991 -11.92 64.33 17.21
CA TRP A 991 -10.93 65.39 17.49
C TRP A 991 -11.37 66.78 17.03
N GLN A 992 -12.36 66.86 16.14
CA GLN A 992 -13.03 68.09 15.75
C GLN A 992 -14.26 68.40 16.62
N GLU A 993 -14.51 67.62 17.68
CA GLU A 993 -15.67 67.71 18.59
C GLU A 993 -17.04 67.43 17.92
N ASP A 994 -17.06 66.85 16.72
CA ASP A 994 -18.30 66.38 16.06
C ASP A 994 -18.62 64.93 16.48
N PHE A 995 -18.95 64.76 17.77
CA PHE A 995 -19.27 63.46 18.34
C PHE A 995 -20.54 62.85 17.72
N GLY A 996 -21.47 63.68 17.25
CA GLY A 996 -22.72 63.21 16.65
C GLY A 996 -22.49 62.42 15.36
N ALA A 997 -21.67 62.96 14.46
CA ALA A 997 -21.29 62.27 13.23
C ALA A 997 -20.42 61.04 13.50
N ALA A 998 -19.47 61.13 14.44
CA ALA A 998 -18.61 60.01 14.83
C ALA A 998 -19.40 58.82 15.41
N VAL A 999 -20.40 59.08 16.28
CA VAL A 999 -21.28 58.03 16.83
C VAL A 999 -22.06 57.33 15.73
N GLN A 1000 -22.53 58.03 14.70
CA GLN A 1000 -23.25 57.39 13.59
C GLN A 1000 -22.36 56.40 12.82
N ILE A 1001 -21.10 56.78 12.56
CA ILE A 1001 -20.13 55.90 11.89
C ILE A 1001 -19.83 54.68 12.76
N TYR A 1002 -19.43 54.89 14.02
CA TYR A 1002 -19.09 53.80 14.93
C TYR A 1002 -20.28 52.86 15.21
N ARG A 1003 -21.51 53.39 15.32
CA ARG A 1003 -22.71 52.57 15.51
C ARG A 1003 -23.03 51.74 14.27
N GLY A 1004 -22.84 52.29 13.07
CA GLY A 1004 -22.99 51.56 11.82
C GLY A 1004 -21.99 50.41 11.69
N LEU A 1005 -20.72 50.67 12.01
CA LEU A 1005 -19.67 49.65 12.04
C LEU A 1005 -19.94 48.57 13.10
N TYR A 1006 -20.36 48.96 14.30
CA TYR A 1006 -20.65 48.02 15.40
C TYR A 1006 -21.82 47.09 15.10
N GLN A 1007 -22.79 47.51 14.27
CA GLN A 1007 -23.87 46.63 13.81
C GLN A 1007 -23.41 45.60 12.77
N GLN A 1008 -22.41 45.95 11.96
CA GLN A 1008 -21.86 45.06 10.93
C GLN A 1008 -20.84 44.07 11.51
N GLU A 1009 -20.01 44.53 12.44
CA GLU A 1009 -18.97 43.74 13.10
C GLU A 1009 -19.05 43.88 14.63
N PRO A 1010 -20.00 43.18 15.29
CA PRO A 1010 -20.20 43.30 16.74
C PRO A 1010 -19.02 42.83 17.59
N ASP A 1011 -18.19 41.94 17.04
CA ASP A 1011 -17.05 41.32 17.73
C ASP A 1011 -15.74 42.11 17.50
N ASN A 1012 -15.77 43.20 16.72
CA ASN A 1012 -14.58 44.02 16.47
C ASN A 1012 -14.30 44.94 17.67
N LEU A 1013 -13.34 44.52 18.51
CA LEU A 1013 -12.97 45.22 19.74
C LEU A 1013 -12.62 46.70 19.52
N THR A 1014 -11.93 47.05 18.42
CA THR A 1014 -11.54 48.45 18.15
C THR A 1014 -12.76 49.33 17.88
N VAL A 1015 -13.75 48.80 17.16
CA VAL A 1015 -15.01 49.49 16.86
C VAL A 1015 -15.86 49.62 18.13
N ALA A 1016 -15.94 48.57 18.94
CA ALA A 1016 -16.69 48.59 20.19
C ALA A 1016 -16.11 49.59 21.20
N LEU A 1017 -14.78 49.61 21.36
CA LEU A 1017 -14.08 50.59 22.21
C LEU A 1017 -14.27 52.02 21.69
N GLY A 1018 -14.08 52.25 20.40
CA GLY A 1018 -14.28 53.57 19.78
C GLY A 1018 -15.70 54.09 19.94
N LEU A 1019 -16.71 53.23 19.81
CA LEU A 1019 -18.12 53.57 20.07
C LEU A 1019 -18.34 53.95 21.53
N GLY A 1020 -17.83 53.15 22.47
CA GLY A 1020 -17.95 53.40 23.91
C GLY A 1020 -17.31 54.72 24.34
N GLU A 1021 -16.09 54.99 23.88
CA GLU A 1021 -15.35 56.24 24.16
C GLU A 1021 -16.09 57.45 23.60
N THR A 1022 -16.53 57.37 22.34
CA THR A 1022 -17.24 58.48 21.69
C THR A 1022 -18.59 58.76 22.37
N LEU A 1023 -19.32 57.73 22.81
CA LEU A 1023 -20.56 57.88 23.59
C LEU A 1023 -20.31 58.50 24.97
N SER A 1024 -19.16 58.18 25.60
CA SER A 1024 -18.75 58.79 26.86
C SER A 1024 -18.49 60.29 26.67
N TRP A 1025 -17.69 60.66 25.66
CA TRP A 1025 -17.39 62.06 25.33
C TRP A 1025 -18.62 62.86 24.89
N SER A 1026 -19.59 62.23 24.22
CA SER A 1026 -20.85 62.87 23.83
C SER A 1026 -21.84 63.06 24.99
N GLY A 1027 -21.43 62.78 26.24
CA GLY A 1027 -22.26 62.89 27.45
C GLY A 1027 -23.31 61.78 27.61
N SER A 1028 -23.23 60.70 26.82
CA SER A 1028 -24.15 59.55 26.88
C SER A 1028 -23.55 58.40 27.71
N GLY A 1029 -23.14 58.69 28.94
CA GLY A 1029 -22.38 57.77 29.81
C GLY A 1029 -23.07 56.43 30.09
N SER A 1030 -24.41 56.39 30.19
CA SER A 1030 -25.16 55.13 30.37
C SER A 1030 -25.09 54.21 29.15
N ALA A 1031 -25.07 54.76 27.93
CA ALA A 1031 -24.90 53.97 26.71
C ALA A 1031 -23.45 53.49 26.54
N ALA A 1032 -22.47 54.29 26.96
CA ALA A 1032 -21.06 53.91 26.99
C ALA A 1032 -20.82 52.74 27.96
N LEU A 1033 -21.38 52.81 29.18
CA LEU A 1033 -21.29 51.73 30.18
C LEU A 1033 -21.89 50.41 29.68
N ALA A 1034 -22.98 50.46 28.91
CA ALA A 1034 -23.57 49.25 28.33
C ALA A 1034 -22.63 48.56 27.30
N VAL A 1035 -21.92 49.35 26.48
CA VAL A 1035 -20.97 48.81 25.49
C VAL A 1035 -19.73 48.24 26.19
N PHE A 1036 -19.11 49.01 27.09
CA PHE A 1036 -17.92 48.56 27.82
C PHE A 1036 -18.22 47.39 28.77
N GLY A 1037 -19.36 47.41 29.45
CA GLY A 1037 -19.77 46.35 30.39
C GLY A 1037 -19.96 45.00 29.70
N LYS A 1038 -20.47 44.99 28.46
CA LYS A 1038 -20.56 43.77 27.65
C LYS A 1038 -19.17 43.19 27.35
N LEU A 1039 -18.22 44.03 26.94
CA LEU A 1039 -16.84 43.58 26.65
C LEU A 1039 -16.17 42.97 27.88
N ILE A 1040 -16.37 43.58 29.06
CA ILE A 1040 -15.87 43.05 30.33
C ILE A 1040 -16.51 41.69 30.64
N ASP A 1041 -17.82 41.53 30.43
CA ASP A 1041 -18.51 40.26 30.67
C ASP A 1041 -18.07 39.14 29.71
N ASP A 1042 -17.71 39.49 28.48
CA ASP A 1042 -17.17 38.57 27.47
C ASP A 1042 -15.71 38.16 27.75
N GLY A 1043 -15.09 38.72 28.80
CA GLY A 1043 -13.75 38.34 29.29
C GLY A 1043 -12.60 39.17 28.74
N GLU A 1044 -12.89 40.26 28.01
CA GLU A 1044 -11.89 41.19 27.48
C GLU A 1044 -11.28 42.03 28.60
N ASP A 1045 -9.95 42.20 28.56
CA ASP A 1045 -9.20 42.93 29.57
C ASP A 1045 -8.05 43.70 28.89
N SER A 1046 -8.21 45.02 28.79
CA SER A 1046 -7.18 45.91 28.25
C SER A 1046 -7.19 47.24 28.97
N ASP A 1047 -6.02 47.88 29.08
CA ASP A 1047 -5.89 49.19 29.73
C ASP A 1047 -6.81 50.24 29.12
N ARG A 1048 -7.02 50.20 27.79
CA ARG A 1048 -7.93 51.10 27.08
C ARG A 1048 -9.39 50.87 27.46
N LEU A 1049 -9.83 49.60 27.54
CA LEU A 1049 -11.18 49.24 28.00
C LEU A 1049 -11.41 49.66 29.44
N ASN A 1050 -10.45 49.34 30.33
CA ASN A 1050 -10.53 49.63 31.75
C ASN A 1050 -10.62 51.14 32.00
N ARG A 1051 -9.77 51.93 31.33
CA ARG A 1051 -9.83 53.40 31.39
C ARG A 1051 -11.16 53.94 30.86
N GLY A 1052 -11.61 53.49 29.69
CA GLY A 1052 -12.87 53.93 29.08
C GLY A 1052 -14.11 53.62 29.92
N PHE A 1053 -14.17 52.42 30.51
CA PHE A 1053 -15.25 52.03 31.43
C PHE A 1053 -15.28 52.92 32.67
N LEU A 1054 -14.11 53.16 33.30
CA LEU A 1054 -14.01 53.98 34.51
C LEU A 1054 -14.37 55.44 34.23
N ASP A 1055 -13.96 55.99 33.09
CA ASP A 1055 -14.29 57.36 32.71
C ASP A 1055 -15.79 57.52 32.44
N ALA A 1056 -16.41 56.54 31.77
CA ALA A 1056 -17.86 56.50 31.60
C ALA A 1056 -18.59 56.32 32.95
N PHE A 1057 -18.05 55.53 33.87
CA PHE A 1057 -18.62 55.30 35.19
C PHE A 1057 -18.63 56.58 36.04
N LEU A 1058 -17.48 57.24 36.14
CA LEU A 1058 -17.29 58.48 36.89
C LEU A 1058 -18.09 59.65 36.29
N GLY A 1059 -18.31 59.65 34.98
CA GLY A 1059 -19.10 60.66 34.26
C GLY A 1059 -20.62 60.46 34.31
N THR A 1060 -21.12 59.34 34.83
CA THR A 1060 -22.55 58.99 34.81
C THR A 1060 -23.23 59.25 36.15
N HIS A 1061 -24.36 59.96 36.16
CA HIS A 1061 -25.08 60.28 37.41
C HIS A 1061 -25.84 59.10 38.05
N ASN A 1062 -26.13 58.02 37.30
CA ASN A 1062 -26.86 56.84 37.78
C ASN A 1062 -26.30 55.52 37.17
N PRO A 1063 -25.13 55.03 37.60
CA PRO A 1063 -24.62 53.72 37.17
C PRO A 1063 -25.51 52.57 37.68
N THR A 1064 -25.64 51.49 36.90
CA THR A 1064 -26.46 50.34 37.29
C THR A 1064 -25.78 49.50 38.38
N GLN A 1065 -26.54 48.63 39.04
CA GLN A 1065 -25.97 47.69 40.03
C GLN A 1065 -24.94 46.73 39.40
N SER A 1066 -25.16 46.31 38.15
CA SER A 1066 -24.18 45.50 37.41
C SER A 1066 -22.88 46.27 37.16
N ASP A 1067 -22.96 47.57 36.84
CA ASP A 1067 -21.77 48.41 36.63
C ASP A 1067 -20.96 48.56 37.92
N LYS A 1068 -21.64 48.77 39.06
CA LYS A 1068 -21.00 48.80 40.38
C LYS A 1068 -20.32 47.48 40.73
N HIS A 1069 -20.92 46.34 40.37
CA HIS A 1069 -20.39 45.01 40.70
C HIS A 1069 -19.16 44.61 39.85
N ARG A 1070 -18.93 45.25 38.71
CA ARG A 1070 -17.73 45.01 37.89
C ARG A 1070 -16.45 45.61 38.50
N LEU A 1071 -16.55 46.67 39.32
CA LEU A 1071 -15.36 47.32 39.90
C LEU A 1071 -14.55 46.40 40.84
N PRO A 1072 -15.14 45.65 41.79
CA PRO A 1072 -14.38 44.70 42.61
C PRO A 1072 -13.87 43.49 41.82
N TRP A 1073 -14.58 43.09 40.76
CA TRP A 1073 -14.11 42.02 39.87
C TRP A 1073 -12.85 42.44 39.12
N MET A 1074 -12.81 43.67 38.58
CA MET A 1074 -11.64 44.24 37.93
C MET A 1074 -10.44 44.24 38.88
N LEU A 1075 -10.61 44.72 40.12
CA LEU A 1075 -9.56 44.72 41.14
C LEU A 1075 -8.99 43.30 41.38
N LYS A 1076 -9.86 42.31 41.63
CA LYS A 1076 -9.45 40.93 41.94
C LYS A 1076 -8.74 40.25 40.76
N ARG A 1077 -9.16 40.55 39.53
CA ARG A 1077 -8.54 39.97 38.32
C ARG A 1077 -7.13 40.50 38.11
N HIS A 1078 -6.92 41.81 38.27
CA HIS A 1078 -5.60 42.43 38.09
C HIS A 1078 -4.60 42.01 39.18
N GLN A 1079 -5.03 41.77 40.42
CA GLN A 1079 -4.17 41.18 41.46
C GLN A 1079 -3.61 39.78 41.10
N MET A 1080 -4.25 39.02 40.19
CA MET A 1080 -3.80 37.67 39.80
C MET A 1080 -2.91 37.66 38.55
N VAL A 1081 -2.94 38.69 37.72
CA VAL A 1081 -2.33 38.68 36.37
C VAL A 1081 -1.18 39.68 36.25
N SER A 1082 -1.42 40.96 36.59
CA SER A 1082 -0.44 42.04 36.50
C SER A 1082 -0.93 43.27 37.28
N PRO A 1083 -0.06 44.01 37.98
CA PRO A 1083 -0.45 45.25 38.65
C PRO A 1083 -0.99 46.29 37.66
N LEU A 1084 -2.05 47.01 38.06
CA LEU A 1084 -2.68 48.07 37.26
C LEU A 1084 -1.72 49.27 37.09
N PRO A 1085 -1.69 49.92 35.91
CA PRO A 1085 -1.06 51.22 35.76
C PRO A 1085 -1.61 52.24 36.77
N ALA A 1086 -0.72 53.08 37.32
CA ALA A 1086 -1.04 54.05 38.38
C ALA A 1086 -2.25 54.94 38.06
N ASP A 1087 -2.41 55.35 36.79
CA ASP A 1087 -3.52 56.19 36.36
C ASP A 1087 -4.87 55.45 36.40
N ILE A 1088 -4.89 54.16 36.02
CA ILE A 1088 -6.09 53.32 36.04
C ILE A 1088 -6.44 52.93 37.47
N ALA A 1089 -5.43 52.59 38.28
CA ALA A 1089 -5.60 52.31 39.71
C ALA A 1089 -6.22 53.51 40.45
N GLY A 1090 -5.75 54.74 40.17
CA GLY A 1090 -6.32 55.96 40.73
C GLY A 1090 -7.77 56.21 40.33
N ARG A 1091 -8.13 55.97 39.06
CA ARG A 1091 -9.53 56.09 38.56
C ARG A 1091 -10.43 55.01 39.17
N LEU A 1092 -9.94 53.77 39.27
CA LEU A 1092 -10.65 52.64 39.87
C LEU A 1092 -10.92 52.88 41.35
N ALA A 1093 -9.94 53.41 42.09
CA ALA A 1093 -10.13 53.76 43.49
C ALA A 1093 -11.20 54.84 43.68
N THR A 1094 -11.22 55.87 42.83
CA THR A 1094 -12.29 56.89 42.86
C THR A 1094 -13.65 56.30 42.52
N ALA A 1095 -13.73 55.41 41.52
CA ALA A 1095 -14.98 54.74 41.17
C ALA A 1095 -15.48 53.82 42.29
N LEU A 1096 -14.58 53.07 42.94
CA LEU A 1096 -14.87 52.23 44.11
C LEU A 1096 -15.41 53.07 45.28
N ALA A 1097 -14.79 54.22 45.56
CA ALA A 1097 -15.26 55.13 46.60
C ALA A 1097 -16.66 55.70 46.29
N GLN A 1098 -16.94 56.08 45.04
CA GLN A 1098 -18.29 56.52 44.61
C GLN A 1098 -19.34 55.40 44.62
N ALA A 1099 -18.92 54.14 44.52
CA ALA A 1099 -19.77 52.96 44.53
C ALA A 1099 -19.95 52.32 45.92
N ASP A 1100 -19.59 53.03 46.99
CA ASP A 1100 -19.65 52.59 48.40
C ASP A 1100 -18.67 51.45 48.78
N PHE A 1101 -17.61 51.23 47.99
CA PHE A 1101 -16.53 50.26 48.25
C PHE A 1101 -15.25 50.92 48.78
N THR A 1102 -15.38 51.91 49.68
CA THR A 1102 -14.27 52.78 50.13
C THR A 1102 -13.11 52.02 50.79
N ALA A 1103 -13.37 50.88 51.44
CA ALA A 1103 -12.31 50.05 52.03
C ALA A 1103 -11.38 49.45 50.96
N LEU A 1104 -11.93 48.94 49.85
CA LEU A 1104 -11.15 48.42 48.71
C LEU A 1104 -10.41 49.54 47.98
N ALA A 1105 -10.99 50.74 47.93
CA ALA A 1105 -10.33 51.91 47.35
C ALA A 1105 -9.06 52.32 48.13
N ILE A 1106 -9.11 52.28 49.47
CA ILE A 1106 -7.95 52.57 50.33
C ILE A 1106 -6.86 51.51 50.13
N GLU A 1107 -7.22 50.22 50.13
CA GLU A 1107 -6.28 49.11 49.94
C GLU A 1107 -5.54 49.22 48.60
N LEU A 1108 -6.27 49.45 47.50
CA LEU A 1108 -5.68 49.63 46.17
C LEU A 1108 -4.73 50.84 46.12
N LEU A 1109 -5.09 51.97 46.73
CA LEU A 1109 -4.26 53.17 46.75
C LEU A 1109 -3.00 52.98 47.61
N GLU A 1110 -3.10 52.34 48.77
CA GLU A 1110 -1.94 52.00 49.62
C GLU A 1110 -0.98 51.05 48.87
N GLU A 1111 -1.50 50.02 48.19
CA GLU A 1111 -0.71 49.09 47.39
C GLU A 1111 -0.02 49.79 46.21
N THR A 1112 -0.74 50.62 45.46
CA THR A 1112 -0.20 51.33 44.29
C THR A 1112 0.89 52.32 44.70
N LEU A 1113 0.74 53.00 45.84
CA LEU A 1113 1.73 53.95 46.36
C LEU A 1113 3.04 53.29 46.82
N LEU A 1114 3.10 51.98 47.04
CA LEU A 1114 4.37 51.29 47.29
C LEU A 1114 5.31 51.36 46.07
N SER A 1115 4.72 51.33 44.87
CA SER A 1115 5.46 51.39 43.60
C SER A 1115 5.59 52.81 43.04
N HIS A 1116 4.66 53.70 43.38
CA HIS A 1116 4.67 55.11 42.97
C HIS A 1116 4.65 56.06 44.17
N PRO A 1117 5.65 56.00 45.07
CA PRO A 1117 5.59 56.66 46.36
C PRO A 1117 5.47 58.16 46.24
N THR A 1118 5.99 58.80 45.19
CA THR A 1118 5.99 60.27 45.00
C THR A 1118 4.79 60.80 44.23
N ASP A 1119 3.82 59.95 43.85
CA ASP A 1119 2.66 60.39 43.07
C ASP A 1119 1.71 61.22 43.95
N ARG A 1120 1.64 62.52 43.66
CA ARG A 1120 0.86 63.50 44.42
C ARG A 1120 -0.64 63.23 44.31
N ASP A 1121 -1.14 62.86 43.13
CA ASP A 1121 -2.58 62.69 42.87
C ASP A 1121 -3.12 61.47 43.62
N LEU A 1122 -2.37 60.36 43.60
CA LEU A 1122 -2.71 59.13 44.33
C LEU A 1122 -2.71 59.34 45.85
N ARG A 1123 -1.72 60.07 46.38
CA ARG A 1123 -1.66 60.45 47.81
C ARG A 1123 -2.85 61.32 48.22
N LEU A 1124 -3.26 62.27 47.37
CA LEU A 1124 -4.43 63.12 47.61
C LEU A 1124 -5.72 62.28 47.65
N ARG A 1125 -5.93 61.41 46.65
CA ARG A 1125 -7.08 60.49 46.61
C ARG A 1125 -7.12 59.56 47.82
N LEU A 1126 -5.96 59.11 48.33
CA LEU A 1126 -5.88 58.29 49.53
C LEU A 1126 -6.29 59.09 50.78
N ALA A 1127 -5.83 60.33 50.90
CA ALA A 1127 -6.20 61.21 52.00
C ALA A 1127 -7.72 61.48 52.00
N ASP A 1128 -8.31 61.75 50.84
CA ASP A 1128 -9.76 61.91 50.66
C ASP A 1128 -10.53 60.65 51.06
N ALA A 1129 -10.09 59.48 50.59
CA ALA A 1129 -10.72 58.20 50.92
C ALA A 1129 -10.61 57.88 52.43
N MET A 1130 -9.49 58.20 53.08
CA MET A 1130 -9.30 58.03 54.53
C MET A 1130 -10.23 58.94 55.34
N VAL A 1131 -10.46 60.18 54.91
CA VAL A 1131 -11.46 61.08 55.55
C VAL A 1131 -12.86 60.47 55.46
N ALA A 1132 -13.23 59.94 54.29
CA ALA A 1132 -14.55 59.35 54.06
C ALA A 1132 -14.84 58.14 54.98
N VAL A 1133 -13.83 57.42 55.46
CA VAL A 1133 -13.95 56.27 56.38
C VAL A 1133 -13.68 56.67 57.86
N GLY A 1134 -13.47 57.96 58.13
CA GLY A 1134 -13.24 58.48 59.48
C GLY A 1134 -11.82 58.32 60.02
N ARG A 1135 -10.84 57.96 59.18
CA ARG A 1135 -9.39 57.91 59.51
C ARG A 1135 -8.75 59.30 59.44
N ASN A 1136 -9.34 60.28 60.13
CA ASN A 1136 -9.00 61.70 59.99
C ASN A 1136 -7.56 62.04 60.38
N ASN A 1137 -6.96 61.32 61.34
CA ASN A 1137 -5.58 61.58 61.77
C ASN A 1137 -4.57 61.18 60.69
N ASP A 1138 -4.77 60.02 60.04
CA ASP A 1138 -3.91 59.51 58.98
C ASP A 1138 -4.01 60.40 57.73
N ALA A 1139 -5.25 60.78 57.37
CA ALA A 1139 -5.49 61.73 56.28
C ALA A 1139 -4.85 63.09 56.55
N HIS A 1140 -4.93 63.62 57.78
CA HIS A 1140 -4.34 64.90 58.12
C HIS A 1140 -2.81 64.89 58.00
N LEU A 1141 -2.16 63.76 58.33
CA LEU A 1141 -0.72 63.59 58.15
C LEU A 1141 -0.33 63.58 56.66
N LEU A 1142 -1.11 62.91 55.82
CA LEU A 1142 -0.92 62.91 54.36
C LEU A 1142 -1.14 64.31 53.75
N TYR A 1143 -2.19 65.02 54.17
CA TYR A 1143 -2.42 66.39 53.70
C TYR A 1143 -1.30 67.34 54.10
N ARG A 1144 -0.78 67.20 55.32
CA ARG A 1144 0.33 68.04 55.80
C ARG A 1144 1.62 67.79 55.04
N THR A 1145 1.91 66.55 54.67
CA THR A 1145 3.09 66.20 53.85
C THR A 1145 2.95 66.73 52.43
N LEU A 1146 1.77 66.59 51.81
CA LEU A 1146 1.49 67.17 50.49
C LEU A 1146 1.58 68.70 50.46
N LEU A 1147 1.09 69.38 51.50
CA LEU A 1147 1.20 70.85 51.64
C LEU A 1147 2.64 71.32 51.86
N ALA A 1148 3.45 70.54 52.59
CA ALA A 1148 4.86 70.87 52.81
C ALA A 1148 5.70 70.74 51.52
N GLU A 1149 5.41 69.75 50.68
CA GLU A 1149 6.04 69.59 49.37
C GLU A 1149 5.68 70.73 48.40
N GLU A 1150 4.46 71.27 48.47
CA GLU A 1150 4.00 72.39 47.64
C GLU A 1150 4.68 73.72 48.00
N GLN A 1151 5.06 73.93 49.27
CA GLN A 1151 5.81 75.11 49.72
C GLN A 1151 7.31 75.07 49.39
N ILE A 1152 7.87 73.90 49.03
CA ILE A 1152 9.29 73.74 48.65
C ILE A 1152 9.47 73.84 47.13
N GLY A 1153 8.40 73.67 46.34
CA GLY A 1153 8.40 73.75 44.88
C GLY A 1153 7.95 75.08 44.27
N GLN A 1154 7.49 76.05 45.08
CA GLN A 1154 7.29 77.46 44.69
C GLN A 1154 8.51 78.30 45.10
#